data_AF-A0A3M1HNG7-F1
#
_entry.id   AF-A0A3M1HNG7-F1
#
_cell.length_a   1.000
_cell.length_b   1.000
_cell.length_c   1.000
_cell.angle_alpha   90.00
_cell.angle_beta   90.00
_cell.angle_gamma   90.00
#
_symmetry.space_group_name_H-M   'P 1'
#
loop_
_entity.id
_entity.type
_entity.pdbx_description
1 polymer ?
#
loop_
_entity_poly.entity_id
_entity_poly.type
_entity_poly.pdbx_seq_one_letter_code
_entity_poly.pdbx_strand_id
1 'polypeptide(L)'
;FSCKKRLSSIHSLTAENKRKAGFFEGKEKLKSEWKKAFFYKKKGNLARALIHFCQCRSLLSEILNPLQTKICKEFSRLHQEIHDCQGNILKEFLSHFHAKKHSKEVEVLLEALILPSPLPHLHKKILLEIQSSYLDTKKHYYKLSILPFLFTFGKKSWRQELLFLPLMKKLRSLDRMERKIKKMEASPHKIQQILNPIHFVREQSMNELEEKVAPLFRDALKEVGIQPREWNFEGKSQGPTPSQLVAFQKIQKDFIRILSQKYHTKFSDLRDILSRNLLPIHDLRGPKEYLLGDQLFQLDSMMGKKLNGVHQSAEVYMQVIHRISSFLFGWQGGRWFSKYFLLPFGGGFVIYEALNHILSAFGKGGVMLHPVEKALDFGKHHWEVLDHFIQYASQNWFPKNAVYITHEGEKISRTLSSIELQAHAIHVFSLFLWIFIFGILFQFFFYTRLGNLLGKKILRSFWLIIKFFFWQLPRRIWNWKWVQFLYRLRFWQYVHTFLFKPLFYSLLVSYPLYYFTHIPEQVGEKEFFLFFFVMANGFMNTPLGRNFFDYFEDRLNEGIHKLNKALFVNLFHFIMEGFKQVVHMVEKVLYYADDFFRFRKGDRVLMQFFKAMFGKLWYAMNYLIRFTINLVIEPQINPIKHFPIVTVSHKIILPIAILSTENARVILGQSLGKDNWITWAGVTLVFLFTQFGIPGICGFMAWEFRENWKLYCHGKPQEVKPLVFGSHGEDMARMLCPGFHSGTLPKIFRNLRREAWKDYWEDSSRLGKWKEKLHHAKEDLSHFYHMSLGIEFSILPKIKSSFQILALETSVAPYRVILSLQIKAVKENIIRNYLLNFDLIESKLFGYGLCFKDEKPFPKDYENPLEYLIWITWKKGAVQFLGAPLFQYLN
;
A
#
# COMPACT_ATOMS: atom_id res chain seq x y z
N PHE A 1 -24.20 -25.71 -45.17
CA PHE A 1 -24.29 -26.04 -46.60
C PHE A 1 -25.50 -25.37 -47.27
N SER A 2 -26.72 -25.53 -46.72
CA SER A 2 -27.96 -24.84 -47.19
C SER A 2 -27.79 -23.32 -47.41
N CYS A 3 -27.28 -22.60 -46.41
CA CYS A 3 -27.07 -21.16 -46.46
C CYS A 3 -26.08 -20.70 -47.57
N LYS A 4 -25.03 -21.49 -47.86
CA LYS A 4 -24.05 -21.21 -48.94
C LYS A 4 -24.71 -21.31 -50.32
N LYS A 5 -25.63 -22.28 -50.48
CA LYS A 5 -26.43 -22.51 -51.69
C LYS A 5 -27.48 -21.39 -51.89
N ARG A 6 -27.95 -20.77 -50.82
CA ARG A 6 -28.89 -19.62 -50.86
C ARG A 6 -28.21 -18.25 -51.03
N LEU A 7 -27.03 -18.04 -50.45
CA LEU A 7 -26.19 -16.88 -50.78
C LEU A 7 -25.77 -16.84 -52.25
N SER A 8 -25.69 -18.02 -52.90
CA SER A 8 -25.54 -18.14 -54.35
C SER A 8 -26.86 -18.01 -55.13
N SER A 9 -28.04 -18.33 -54.59
CA SER A 9 -29.31 -18.05 -55.27
C SER A 9 -29.62 -16.55 -55.32
N ILE A 10 -29.22 -15.78 -54.31
CA ILE A 10 -29.31 -14.31 -54.29
C ILE A 10 -28.52 -13.63 -55.44
N HIS A 11 -27.58 -14.34 -56.09
CA HIS A 11 -26.85 -13.80 -57.26
C HIS A 11 -27.71 -13.53 -58.50
N SER A 12 -28.90 -14.15 -58.60
CA SER A 12 -29.80 -14.01 -59.76
C SER A 12 -30.69 -12.78 -59.68
N LEU A 13 -30.61 -11.98 -58.61
CA LEU A 13 -31.36 -10.73 -58.47
C LEU A 13 -30.74 -9.64 -59.38
N THR A 14 -31.61 -8.96 -60.12
CA THR A 14 -31.40 -8.13 -61.32
C THR A 14 -30.18 -7.19 -61.31
N ALA A 15 -29.62 -6.97 -62.51
CA ALA A 15 -28.41 -6.17 -62.77
C ALA A 15 -28.46 -4.72 -62.23
N GLU A 16 -29.66 -4.19 -62.00
CA GLU A 16 -29.91 -2.85 -61.46
C GLU A 16 -29.52 -2.70 -59.98
N ASN A 17 -29.65 -3.76 -59.18
CA ASN A 17 -29.26 -3.77 -57.76
C ASN A 17 -27.75 -4.01 -57.55
N LYS A 18 -27.04 -4.55 -58.56
CA LYS A 18 -25.59 -4.81 -58.51
C LYS A 18 -24.75 -3.54 -58.51
N ARG A 19 -25.30 -2.38 -58.90
CA ARG A 19 -24.57 -1.10 -59.00
C ARG A 19 -24.26 -0.42 -57.67
N LYS A 20 -24.86 -0.83 -56.54
CA LYS A 20 -24.49 -0.31 -55.22
C LYS A 20 -23.25 -1.05 -54.70
N ALA A 21 -22.06 -0.43 -54.79
CA ALA A 21 -20.79 -0.98 -54.32
C ALA A 21 -20.85 -1.58 -52.88
N GLY A 22 -21.69 -1.02 -52.00
CA GLY A 22 -21.89 -1.52 -50.64
C GLY A 22 -22.55 -2.91 -50.53
N PHE A 23 -23.32 -3.38 -51.51
CA PHE A 23 -24.01 -4.69 -51.44
C PHE A 23 -23.04 -5.87 -51.61
N PHE A 24 -22.11 -5.77 -52.56
CA PHE A 24 -21.09 -6.79 -52.78
C PHE A 24 -20.12 -6.88 -51.59
N GLU A 25 -19.70 -5.72 -51.07
CA GLU A 25 -18.83 -5.65 -49.90
C GLU A 25 -19.51 -6.20 -48.63
N GLY A 26 -20.79 -5.86 -48.41
CA GLY A 26 -21.61 -6.39 -47.32
C GLY A 26 -21.81 -7.91 -47.40
N LYS A 27 -21.99 -8.46 -48.62
CA LYS A 27 -22.16 -9.91 -48.86
C LYS A 27 -20.90 -10.71 -48.52
N GLU A 28 -19.72 -10.28 -48.99
CA GLU A 28 -18.47 -10.97 -48.67
C GLU A 28 -18.11 -10.83 -47.18
N LYS A 29 -18.40 -9.68 -46.55
CA LYS A 29 -18.31 -9.51 -45.09
C LYS A 29 -19.22 -10.49 -44.35
N LEU A 30 -20.50 -10.60 -44.72
CA LEU A 30 -21.46 -11.53 -44.11
C LEU A 30 -20.99 -12.98 -44.22
N LYS A 31 -20.51 -13.40 -45.40
CA LYS A 31 -19.98 -14.76 -45.65
C LYS A 31 -18.71 -15.04 -44.83
N SER A 32 -17.83 -14.05 -44.67
CA SER A 32 -16.65 -14.13 -43.81
C SER A 32 -17.05 -14.30 -42.33
N GLU A 33 -17.94 -13.45 -41.82
CA GLU A 33 -18.40 -13.52 -40.43
C GLU A 33 -19.15 -14.83 -40.12
N TRP A 34 -19.94 -15.33 -41.06
CA TRP A 34 -20.61 -16.63 -40.93
C TRP A 34 -19.62 -17.79 -40.84
N LYS A 35 -18.56 -17.79 -41.68
CA LYS A 35 -17.49 -18.79 -41.60
C LYS A 35 -16.77 -18.73 -40.25
N LYS A 36 -16.48 -17.53 -39.75
CA LYS A 36 -15.87 -17.34 -38.42
C LYS A 36 -16.77 -17.86 -37.31
N ALA A 37 -18.07 -17.59 -37.37
CA ALA A 37 -19.05 -18.04 -36.37
C ALA A 37 -19.04 -19.58 -36.23
N PHE A 38 -19.13 -20.30 -37.36
CA PHE A 38 -19.07 -21.77 -37.37
C PHE A 38 -17.69 -22.32 -36.96
N PHE A 39 -16.60 -21.66 -37.36
CA PHE A 39 -15.26 -22.04 -36.94
C PHE A 39 -15.08 -21.96 -35.42
N TYR A 40 -15.56 -20.89 -34.80
CA TYR A 40 -15.49 -20.74 -33.35
C TYR A 40 -16.44 -21.67 -32.61
N LYS A 41 -17.63 -21.95 -33.17
CA LYS A 41 -18.53 -23.00 -32.64
C LYS A 41 -17.83 -24.37 -32.61
N LYS A 42 -17.20 -24.77 -33.73
CA LYS A 42 -16.46 -26.04 -33.82
C LYS A 42 -15.28 -26.13 -32.83
N LYS A 43 -14.66 -24.99 -32.49
CA LYS A 43 -13.60 -24.90 -31.47
C LYS A 43 -14.12 -24.87 -30.02
N GLY A 44 -15.44 -24.90 -29.79
CA GLY A 44 -16.05 -24.77 -28.47
C GLY A 44 -16.02 -23.34 -27.91
N ASN A 45 -15.71 -22.33 -28.74
CA ASN A 45 -15.74 -20.92 -28.34
C ASN A 45 -17.12 -20.31 -28.64
N LEU A 46 -18.11 -20.72 -27.83
CA LEU A 46 -19.51 -20.36 -28.02
C LEU A 46 -19.78 -18.84 -27.93
N ALA A 47 -19.07 -18.09 -27.08
CA ALA A 47 -19.22 -16.63 -27.00
C ALA A 47 -18.72 -15.92 -28.26
N ARG A 48 -17.57 -16.32 -28.82
CA ARG A 48 -17.13 -15.78 -30.12
C ARG A 48 -18.09 -16.17 -31.24
N ALA A 49 -18.61 -17.39 -31.22
CA ALA A 49 -19.62 -17.80 -32.19
C ALA A 49 -20.86 -16.88 -32.10
N LEU A 50 -21.39 -16.63 -30.91
CA LEU A 50 -22.52 -15.71 -30.68
C LEU A 50 -22.21 -14.29 -31.17
N ILE A 51 -21.04 -13.74 -30.86
CA ILE A 51 -20.64 -12.40 -31.33
C ILE A 51 -20.69 -12.31 -32.86
N HIS A 52 -20.11 -13.30 -33.55
CA HIS A 52 -20.10 -13.31 -35.02
C HIS A 52 -21.50 -13.53 -35.61
N PHE A 53 -22.37 -14.32 -34.96
CA PHE A 53 -23.77 -14.43 -35.38
C PHE A 53 -24.55 -13.12 -35.18
N CYS A 54 -24.30 -12.38 -34.11
CA CYS A 54 -24.90 -11.04 -33.90
C CYS A 54 -24.43 -10.05 -34.97
N GLN A 55 -23.15 -10.11 -35.36
CA GLN A 55 -22.62 -9.32 -36.47
C GLN A 55 -23.26 -9.73 -37.80
N CYS A 56 -23.51 -11.03 -38.03
CA CYS A 56 -24.26 -11.48 -39.20
C CYS A 56 -25.67 -10.90 -39.22
N ARG A 57 -26.37 -10.86 -38.08
CA ARG A 57 -27.70 -10.23 -37.97
C ARG A 57 -27.67 -8.74 -38.30
N SER A 58 -26.69 -8.01 -37.75
CA SER A 58 -26.50 -6.57 -38.00
C SER A 58 -26.21 -6.26 -39.47
N LEU A 59 -25.28 -7.01 -40.08
CA LEU A 59 -24.93 -6.86 -41.50
C LEU A 59 -26.14 -7.22 -42.39
N LEU A 60 -26.91 -8.23 -42.00
CA LEU A 60 -28.13 -8.61 -42.72
C LEU A 60 -29.17 -7.48 -42.66
N SER A 61 -29.39 -6.85 -41.50
CA SER A 61 -30.29 -5.70 -41.38
C SER A 61 -29.82 -4.46 -42.16
N GLU A 62 -28.51 -4.18 -42.19
CA GLU A 62 -27.94 -3.09 -42.99
C GLU A 62 -28.12 -3.31 -44.50
N ILE A 63 -27.98 -4.56 -44.96
CA ILE A 63 -28.24 -4.95 -46.36
C ILE A 63 -29.74 -4.84 -46.70
N LEU A 64 -30.63 -5.06 -45.73
CA LEU A 64 -32.09 -5.09 -45.91
C LEU A 64 -32.75 -3.70 -45.89
N ASN A 65 -32.25 -2.75 -45.08
CA ASN A 65 -32.85 -1.41 -44.93
C ASN A 65 -33.11 -0.66 -46.26
N PRO A 66 -32.24 -0.75 -47.30
CA PRO A 66 -32.46 -0.09 -48.59
C PRO A 66 -33.37 -0.86 -49.57
N LEU A 67 -33.69 -2.13 -49.30
CA LEU A 67 -34.38 -3.03 -50.23
C LEU A 67 -35.85 -3.18 -49.83
N GLN A 68 -36.65 -2.13 -50.01
CA GLN A 68 -38.09 -2.22 -49.80
C GLN A 68 -38.75 -3.09 -50.89
N THR A 69 -39.56 -4.04 -50.41
CA THR A 69 -40.80 -4.59 -50.99
C THR A 69 -40.87 -5.82 -51.93
N LYS A 70 -39.80 -6.45 -52.46
CA LYS A 70 -39.99 -7.72 -53.24
C LYS A 70 -39.12 -8.94 -52.90
N ILE A 71 -38.09 -8.80 -52.07
CA ILE A 71 -37.12 -9.88 -51.79
C ILE A 71 -37.33 -10.51 -50.39
N CYS A 72 -38.57 -10.47 -49.88
CA CYS A 72 -38.86 -10.79 -48.48
C CYS A 72 -38.70 -12.28 -48.13
N LYS A 73 -39.16 -13.24 -48.93
CA LYS A 73 -39.26 -14.65 -48.46
C LYS A 73 -37.90 -15.34 -48.22
N GLU A 74 -36.95 -15.26 -49.15
CA GLU A 74 -35.62 -15.90 -49.01
C GLU A 74 -34.80 -15.24 -47.90
N PHE A 75 -34.87 -13.91 -47.76
CA PHE A 75 -34.14 -13.17 -46.72
C PHE A 75 -34.78 -13.31 -45.34
N SER A 76 -36.11 -13.38 -45.24
CA SER A 76 -36.82 -13.70 -43.97
C SER A 76 -36.41 -15.08 -43.47
N ARG A 77 -36.35 -16.07 -44.38
CA ARG A 77 -35.84 -17.42 -44.06
C ARG A 77 -34.38 -17.39 -43.61
N LEU A 78 -33.53 -16.58 -44.26
CA LEU A 78 -32.14 -16.42 -43.84
C LEU A 78 -32.05 -15.81 -42.44
N HIS A 79 -32.79 -14.72 -42.17
CA HIS A 79 -32.86 -14.07 -40.86
C HIS A 79 -33.32 -15.05 -39.78
N GLN A 80 -34.32 -15.88 -40.08
CA GLN A 80 -34.82 -16.93 -39.19
C GLN A 80 -33.78 -18.04 -38.97
N GLU A 81 -33.05 -18.47 -40.01
CA GLU A 81 -31.92 -19.42 -39.86
C GLU A 81 -30.80 -18.86 -38.97
N ILE A 82 -30.48 -17.56 -39.07
CA ILE A 82 -29.50 -16.90 -38.18
C ILE A 82 -30.01 -16.94 -36.74
N HIS A 83 -31.27 -16.58 -36.53
CA HIS A 83 -31.91 -16.55 -35.23
C HIS A 83 -31.98 -17.95 -34.59
N ASP A 84 -32.35 -18.99 -35.35
CA ASP A 84 -32.39 -20.38 -34.88
C ASP A 84 -30.98 -20.89 -34.53
N CYS A 85 -29.97 -20.53 -35.32
CA CYS A 85 -28.58 -20.84 -35.01
C CYS A 85 -28.11 -20.14 -33.72
N GLN A 86 -28.49 -18.88 -33.50
CA GLN A 86 -28.22 -18.16 -32.26
C GLN A 86 -28.90 -18.83 -31.07
N GLY A 87 -30.20 -19.15 -31.18
CA GLY A 87 -30.96 -19.84 -30.14
C GLY A 87 -30.37 -21.21 -29.80
N ASN A 88 -29.92 -21.98 -30.79
CA ASN A 88 -29.26 -23.27 -30.56
C ASN A 88 -27.92 -23.12 -29.82
N ILE A 89 -27.11 -22.10 -30.17
CA ILE A 89 -25.85 -21.84 -29.48
C ILE A 89 -26.11 -21.30 -28.07
N LEU A 90 -27.16 -20.51 -27.87
CA LEU A 90 -27.57 -20.03 -26.56
C LEU A 90 -28.00 -21.20 -25.67
N LYS A 91 -28.82 -22.13 -26.18
CA LYS A 91 -29.20 -23.37 -25.48
C LYS A 91 -27.99 -24.24 -25.18
N GLU A 92 -27.06 -24.38 -26.12
CA GLU A 92 -25.79 -25.08 -25.92
C GLU A 92 -24.93 -24.35 -24.88
N PHE A 93 -24.89 -23.03 -24.87
CA PHE A 93 -24.19 -22.22 -23.87
C PHE A 93 -24.79 -22.41 -22.48
N LEU A 94 -26.13 -22.44 -22.38
CA LEU A 94 -26.88 -22.64 -21.13
C LEU A 94 -26.77 -24.06 -20.60
N SER A 95 -26.76 -25.09 -21.46
CA SER A 95 -26.60 -26.49 -21.04
C SER A 95 -25.26 -26.76 -20.35
N HIS A 96 -24.27 -25.92 -20.61
CA HIS A 96 -22.99 -25.97 -19.91
C HIS A 96 -23.11 -25.49 -18.46
N PHE A 97 -24.00 -24.55 -18.13
CA PHE A 97 -24.24 -24.12 -16.75
C PHE A 97 -25.11 -25.17 -16.02
N HIS A 98 -24.47 -26.11 -15.33
CA HIS A 98 -25.09 -27.27 -14.65
C HIS A 98 -26.15 -26.97 -13.55
N ALA A 99 -26.55 -25.72 -13.35
CA ALA A 99 -27.58 -25.37 -12.39
C ALA A 99 -28.97 -25.47 -13.03
N LYS A 100 -29.58 -26.67 -13.02
CA LYS A 100 -31.01 -26.90 -13.39
C LYS A 100 -31.99 -25.94 -12.67
N LYS A 101 -31.56 -25.31 -11.58
CA LYS A 101 -32.36 -24.38 -10.77
C LYS A 101 -32.30 -22.92 -11.24
N HIS A 102 -31.33 -22.54 -12.09
CA HIS A 102 -31.01 -21.14 -12.40
C HIS A 102 -30.63 -20.84 -13.86
N SER A 103 -31.01 -21.74 -14.78
CA SER A 103 -30.80 -21.50 -16.23
C SER A 103 -31.50 -20.22 -16.68
N LYS A 104 -32.63 -19.89 -16.04
CA LYS A 104 -33.51 -18.79 -16.42
C LYS A 104 -32.89 -17.42 -16.16
N GLU A 105 -32.22 -17.19 -15.03
CA GLU A 105 -31.56 -15.89 -14.78
C GLU A 105 -30.33 -15.67 -15.67
N VAL A 106 -29.58 -16.73 -15.98
CA VAL A 106 -28.43 -16.67 -16.90
C VAL A 106 -28.89 -16.49 -18.35
N GLU A 107 -30.02 -17.10 -18.72
CA GLU A 107 -30.68 -16.91 -20.01
C GLU A 107 -31.11 -15.45 -20.19
N VAL A 108 -31.84 -14.88 -19.22
CA VAL A 108 -32.22 -13.46 -19.21
C VAL A 108 -31.01 -12.53 -19.34
N LEU A 109 -29.92 -12.85 -18.64
CA LEU A 109 -28.67 -12.09 -18.74
C LEU A 109 -28.04 -12.16 -20.14
N LEU A 110 -27.94 -13.36 -20.72
CA LEU A 110 -27.36 -13.56 -22.05
C LEU A 110 -28.22 -12.92 -23.14
N GLU A 111 -29.54 -13.03 -23.05
CA GLU A 111 -30.48 -12.38 -23.96
C GLU A 111 -30.37 -10.86 -23.89
N ALA A 112 -30.34 -10.29 -22.69
CA ALA A 112 -30.13 -8.85 -22.50
C ALA A 112 -28.81 -8.36 -23.10
N LEU A 113 -27.75 -9.18 -23.05
CA LEU A 113 -26.45 -8.85 -23.60
C LEU A 113 -26.37 -8.97 -25.13
N ILE A 114 -27.21 -9.81 -25.73
CA ILE A 114 -27.25 -10.11 -27.17
C ILE A 114 -28.24 -9.21 -27.92
N LEU A 115 -29.22 -8.65 -27.21
CA LEU A 115 -30.27 -7.80 -27.78
C LEU A 115 -29.78 -6.65 -28.69
N PRO A 116 -28.77 -5.83 -28.30
CA PRO A 116 -28.38 -4.66 -29.10
C PRO A 116 -27.66 -5.06 -30.41
N SER A 117 -28.08 -4.45 -31.53
CA SER A 117 -27.52 -4.66 -32.87
C SER A 117 -27.22 -3.31 -33.51
N PRO A 118 -25.95 -2.96 -33.82
CA PRO A 118 -24.73 -3.75 -33.65
C PRO A 118 -24.32 -3.94 -32.19
N LEU A 119 -23.66 -5.07 -31.90
CA LEU A 119 -23.25 -5.39 -30.53
C LEU A 119 -22.13 -4.44 -30.04
N PRO A 120 -22.33 -3.68 -28.95
CA PRO A 120 -21.30 -2.77 -28.46
C PRO A 120 -20.06 -3.52 -27.97
N HIS A 121 -18.89 -2.88 -28.06
CA HIS A 121 -17.61 -3.51 -27.68
C HIS A 121 -17.58 -4.03 -26.24
N LEU A 122 -18.27 -3.34 -25.32
CA LEU A 122 -18.38 -3.75 -23.93
C LEU A 122 -19.18 -5.05 -23.74
N HIS A 123 -20.27 -5.23 -24.50
CA HIS A 123 -21.09 -6.44 -24.52
C HIS A 123 -20.27 -7.64 -25.03
N LYS A 124 -19.50 -7.47 -26.11
CA LYS A 124 -18.57 -8.50 -26.62
C LYS A 124 -17.59 -8.95 -25.53
N LYS A 125 -17.02 -8.00 -24.79
CA LYS A 125 -16.06 -8.26 -23.70
C LYS A 125 -16.69 -8.97 -22.50
N ILE A 126 -17.99 -8.79 -22.25
CA ILE A 126 -18.70 -9.45 -21.14
C ILE A 126 -19.03 -10.88 -21.53
N LEU A 127 -19.55 -11.13 -22.74
CA LEU A 127 -19.81 -12.49 -23.25
C LEU A 127 -18.56 -13.37 -23.20
N LEU A 128 -17.40 -12.81 -23.58
CA LEU A 128 -16.11 -13.52 -23.48
C LEU A 128 -15.72 -13.81 -22.02
N GLU A 129 -16.00 -12.89 -21.10
CA GLU A 129 -15.68 -13.09 -19.68
C GLU A 129 -16.61 -14.14 -19.05
N ILE A 130 -17.91 -14.16 -19.40
CA ILE A 130 -18.88 -15.19 -18.96
C ILE A 130 -18.37 -16.56 -19.37
N GLN A 131 -17.99 -16.73 -20.65
CA GLN A 131 -17.46 -18.01 -21.10
C GLN A 131 -16.16 -18.37 -20.38
N SER A 132 -15.26 -17.41 -20.15
CA SER A 132 -14.01 -17.66 -19.43
C SER A 132 -14.25 -18.08 -17.99
N SER A 133 -15.24 -17.48 -17.30
CA SER A 133 -15.61 -17.79 -15.92
C SER A 133 -15.98 -19.26 -15.74
N TYR A 134 -16.61 -19.84 -16.78
CA TYR A 134 -17.03 -21.23 -16.81
C TYR A 134 -15.94 -22.18 -17.32
N LEU A 135 -15.23 -21.81 -18.38
CA LEU A 135 -14.15 -22.65 -18.90
C LEU A 135 -12.99 -22.76 -17.92
N ASP A 136 -12.72 -21.71 -17.15
CA ASP A 136 -11.64 -21.71 -16.18
C ASP A 136 -11.95 -22.55 -14.95
N THR A 137 -13.22 -22.74 -14.56
CA THR A 137 -13.59 -23.67 -13.48
C THR A 137 -13.43 -25.13 -13.87
N LYS A 138 -13.61 -25.46 -15.16
CA LYS A 138 -13.42 -26.83 -15.70
C LYS A 138 -11.95 -27.20 -15.94
N LYS A 139 -11.04 -26.23 -15.95
CA LYS A 139 -9.61 -26.50 -16.21
C LYS A 139 -8.92 -27.00 -14.95
N HIS A 140 -8.20 -28.11 -15.08
CA HIS A 140 -7.25 -28.55 -14.07
C HIS A 140 -5.92 -27.81 -14.26
N TYR A 141 -5.59 -26.97 -13.28
CA TYR A 141 -4.30 -26.29 -13.20
C TYR A 141 -3.33 -27.06 -12.33
N TYR A 142 -2.07 -27.09 -12.73
CA TYR A 142 -1.03 -27.74 -11.95
C TYR A 142 0.29 -26.97 -12.00
N LYS A 143 1.12 -27.20 -10.98
CA LYS A 143 2.50 -26.74 -10.89
C LYS A 143 3.43 -27.95 -10.93
N LEU A 144 4.56 -27.81 -11.62
CA LEU A 144 5.64 -28.81 -11.61
C LEU A 144 6.57 -28.55 -10.43
N SER A 145 6.76 -29.57 -9.60
CA SER A 145 7.57 -29.54 -8.39
C SER A 145 8.74 -30.52 -8.52
N ILE A 146 9.60 -30.27 -9.51
CA ILE A 146 10.70 -31.16 -9.90
C ILE A 146 11.74 -31.32 -8.78
N LEU A 147 12.19 -30.21 -8.18
CA LEU A 147 13.18 -30.25 -7.10
C LEU A 147 12.67 -31.01 -5.86
N PRO A 148 11.49 -30.70 -5.29
CA PRO A 148 10.93 -31.50 -4.21
C PRO A 148 10.73 -32.97 -4.56
N PHE A 149 10.34 -33.30 -5.80
CA PHE A 149 10.19 -34.69 -6.25
C PHE A 149 11.54 -35.43 -6.22
N LEU A 150 12.60 -34.83 -6.77
CA LEU A 150 13.94 -35.42 -6.77
C LEU A 150 14.50 -35.58 -5.35
N PHE A 151 14.44 -34.53 -4.54
CA PHE A 151 14.97 -34.56 -3.16
C PHE A 151 14.18 -35.44 -2.20
N THR A 152 12.92 -35.76 -2.52
CA THR A 152 12.12 -36.70 -1.72
C THR A 152 12.07 -38.10 -2.32
N PHE A 153 12.91 -38.39 -3.32
CA PHE A 153 12.97 -39.67 -4.02
C PHE A 153 11.58 -40.18 -4.44
N GLY A 154 10.76 -39.28 -4.99
CA GLY A 154 9.43 -39.62 -5.49
C GLY A 154 8.31 -39.65 -4.45
N LYS A 155 8.58 -39.44 -3.14
CA LYS A 155 7.51 -39.37 -2.11
C LYS A 155 6.53 -38.21 -2.35
N LYS A 156 6.99 -37.10 -2.94
CA LYS A 156 6.13 -36.00 -3.37
C LYS A 156 5.93 -36.07 -4.87
N SER A 157 4.68 -36.09 -5.34
CA SER A 157 4.37 -36.02 -6.78
C SER A 157 5.03 -34.82 -7.46
N TRP A 158 5.63 -35.07 -8.62
CA TRP A 158 6.20 -34.04 -9.50
C TRP A 158 5.13 -33.09 -10.05
N ARG A 159 3.86 -33.52 -10.08
CA ARG A 159 2.70 -32.71 -10.47
C ARG A 159 1.82 -32.42 -9.25
N GLN A 160 1.67 -31.13 -8.92
CA GLN A 160 0.80 -30.65 -7.84
C GLN A 160 -0.41 -29.93 -8.41
N GLU A 161 -1.60 -30.40 -8.10
CA GLU A 161 -2.84 -29.76 -8.55
C GLU A 161 -3.16 -28.50 -7.74
N LEU A 162 -3.67 -27.47 -8.42
CA LEU A 162 -4.04 -26.19 -7.82
C LEU A 162 -5.55 -26.15 -7.61
N LEU A 163 -6.02 -26.78 -6.52
CA LEU A 163 -7.45 -27.05 -6.26
C LEU A 163 -8.31 -25.78 -6.18
N PHE A 164 -7.82 -24.73 -5.52
CA PHE A 164 -8.58 -23.50 -5.26
C PHE A 164 -8.45 -22.43 -6.34
N LEU A 165 -7.46 -22.57 -7.23
CA LEU A 165 -7.20 -21.58 -8.27
C LEU A 165 -8.37 -21.40 -9.27
N PRO A 166 -9.06 -22.45 -9.74
CA PRO A 166 -10.24 -22.30 -10.59
C PRO A 166 -11.35 -21.44 -9.95
N LEU A 167 -11.63 -21.67 -8.66
CA LEU A 167 -12.62 -20.90 -7.90
C LEU A 167 -12.22 -19.43 -7.78
N MET A 168 -10.94 -19.16 -7.50
CA MET A 168 -10.40 -17.79 -7.46
C MET A 168 -10.52 -17.07 -8.81
N LYS A 169 -10.26 -17.77 -9.92
CA LYS A 169 -10.42 -17.20 -11.27
C LYS A 169 -11.88 -16.91 -11.59
N LYS A 170 -12.81 -17.77 -11.16
CA LYS A 170 -14.26 -17.54 -11.28
C LYS A 170 -14.65 -16.25 -10.56
N LEU A 171 -14.35 -16.12 -9.27
CA LEU A 171 -14.67 -14.90 -8.49
C LEU A 171 -14.07 -13.64 -9.13
N ARG A 172 -12.81 -13.70 -9.59
CA ARG A 172 -12.16 -12.59 -10.29
C ARG A 172 -12.86 -12.19 -11.59
N SER A 173 -13.33 -13.18 -12.35
CA SER A 173 -14.06 -12.93 -13.59
C SER A 173 -15.43 -12.30 -13.33
N LEU A 174 -16.15 -12.73 -12.28
CA LEU A 174 -17.41 -12.13 -11.84
C LEU A 174 -17.24 -10.65 -11.48
N ASP A 175 -16.23 -10.31 -10.68
CA ASP A 175 -15.96 -8.92 -10.28
C ASP A 175 -15.47 -8.04 -11.44
N ARG A 176 -14.86 -8.64 -12.48
CA ARG A 176 -14.56 -7.92 -13.73
C ARG A 176 -15.80 -7.69 -14.57
N MET A 177 -16.74 -8.64 -14.60
CA MET A 177 -18.02 -8.48 -15.29
C MET A 177 -18.85 -7.38 -14.64
N GLU A 178 -18.97 -7.39 -13.31
CA GLU A 178 -19.67 -6.34 -12.56
C GLU A 178 -19.12 -4.94 -12.90
N ARG A 179 -17.79 -4.76 -12.84
CA ARG A 179 -17.14 -3.49 -13.20
C ARG A 179 -17.33 -3.07 -14.65
N LYS A 180 -17.48 -4.03 -15.57
CA LYS A 180 -17.77 -3.74 -16.99
C LYS A 180 -19.25 -3.36 -17.15
N ILE A 181 -20.17 -4.06 -16.50
CA ILE A 181 -21.62 -3.80 -16.58
C ILE A 181 -21.97 -2.44 -15.99
N LYS A 182 -21.33 -2.04 -14.88
CA LYS A 182 -21.46 -0.69 -14.30
C LYS A 182 -21.03 0.45 -15.25
N LYS A 183 -20.29 0.15 -16.32
CA LYS A 183 -19.87 1.12 -17.35
C LYS A 183 -20.78 1.13 -18.57
N MET A 184 -21.86 0.35 -18.57
CA MET A 184 -22.82 0.36 -19.67
C MET A 184 -23.67 1.63 -19.64
N GLU A 185 -23.89 2.22 -20.81
CA GLU A 185 -24.87 3.28 -21.02
C GLU A 185 -26.28 2.67 -21.04
N ALA A 186 -26.85 2.45 -19.85
CA ALA A 186 -28.20 1.90 -19.68
C ALA A 186 -28.87 2.50 -18.44
N SER A 187 -30.19 2.39 -18.35
CA SER A 187 -30.92 2.85 -17.16
C SER A 187 -30.44 2.09 -15.90
N PRO A 188 -30.36 2.74 -14.73
CA PRO A 188 -29.91 2.10 -13.49
C PRO A 188 -30.67 0.81 -13.16
N HIS A 189 -31.98 0.79 -13.44
CA HIS A 189 -32.82 -0.40 -13.27
C HIS A 189 -32.38 -1.57 -14.17
N LYS A 190 -32.06 -1.30 -15.44
CA LYS A 190 -31.59 -2.32 -16.38
C LYS A 190 -30.20 -2.84 -16.01
N ILE A 191 -29.32 -1.97 -15.52
CA ILE A 191 -28.01 -2.36 -14.97
C ILE A 191 -28.21 -3.30 -13.78
N GLN A 192 -29.10 -2.96 -12.84
CA GLN A 192 -29.35 -3.79 -11.67
C GLN A 192 -29.96 -5.14 -12.03
N GLN A 193 -30.88 -5.20 -13.00
CA GLN A 193 -31.42 -6.46 -13.52
C GLN A 193 -30.32 -7.39 -14.07
N ILE A 194 -29.32 -6.84 -14.76
CA ILE A 194 -28.18 -7.61 -15.28
C ILE A 194 -27.21 -8.00 -14.13
N LEU A 195 -27.09 -7.17 -13.09
CA LEU A 195 -26.20 -7.45 -11.97
C LEU A 195 -26.75 -8.51 -11.00
N ASN A 196 -28.07 -8.60 -10.81
CA ASN A 196 -28.69 -9.52 -9.85
C ASN A 196 -28.26 -11.00 -10.03
N PRO A 197 -28.28 -11.58 -11.25
CA PRO A 197 -27.79 -12.95 -11.46
C PRO A 197 -26.30 -13.11 -11.15
N ILE A 198 -25.48 -12.10 -11.43
CA ILE A 198 -24.03 -12.11 -11.16
C ILE A 198 -23.77 -12.07 -9.65
N HIS A 199 -24.47 -11.20 -8.93
CA HIS A 199 -24.37 -11.11 -7.46
C HIS A 199 -24.76 -12.44 -6.81
N PHE A 200 -25.84 -13.08 -7.27
CA PHE A 200 -26.25 -14.38 -6.77
C PHE A 200 -25.19 -15.47 -7.02
N VAL A 201 -24.66 -15.59 -8.24
CA VAL A 201 -23.61 -16.58 -8.56
C VAL A 201 -22.32 -16.30 -7.77
N ARG A 202 -22.01 -15.03 -7.52
CA ARG A 202 -20.87 -14.61 -6.71
C ARG A 202 -21.05 -15.04 -5.26
N GLU A 203 -22.20 -14.77 -4.65
CA GLU A 203 -22.52 -15.17 -3.28
C GLU A 203 -22.41 -16.68 -3.09
N GLN A 204 -22.94 -17.49 -4.01
CA GLN A 204 -22.80 -18.95 -3.97
C GLN A 204 -21.34 -19.39 -4.05
N SER A 205 -20.55 -18.75 -4.92
CA SER A 205 -19.12 -19.06 -5.05
C SER A 205 -18.32 -18.62 -3.81
N MET A 206 -18.78 -17.60 -3.10
CA MET A 206 -18.21 -17.17 -1.82
C MET A 206 -18.56 -18.16 -0.69
N ASN A 207 -19.79 -18.68 -0.66
CA ASN A 207 -20.18 -19.70 0.29
C ASN A 207 -19.39 -20.99 0.09
N GLU A 208 -19.19 -21.43 -1.16
CA GLU A 208 -18.34 -22.58 -1.49
C GLU A 208 -16.88 -22.35 -1.05
N LEU A 209 -16.39 -21.11 -1.18
CA LEU A 209 -15.04 -20.74 -0.72
C LEU A 209 -14.92 -20.85 0.81
N GLU A 210 -15.87 -20.28 1.53
CA GLU A 210 -15.91 -20.30 3.00
C GLU A 210 -16.00 -21.74 3.51
N GLU A 211 -16.91 -22.55 2.97
CA GLU A 211 -17.10 -23.95 3.36
C GLU A 211 -15.81 -24.78 3.21
N LYS A 212 -15.06 -24.58 2.11
CA LYS A 212 -13.83 -25.34 1.85
C LYS A 212 -12.59 -24.79 2.54
N VAL A 213 -12.46 -23.47 2.68
CA VAL A 213 -11.22 -22.81 3.17
C VAL A 213 -11.27 -22.54 4.67
N ALA A 214 -12.44 -22.21 5.24
CA ALA A 214 -12.57 -21.97 6.68
C ALA A 214 -12.04 -23.13 7.55
N PRO A 215 -12.40 -24.41 7.31
CA PRO A 215 -11.88 -25.51 8.13
C PRO A 215 -10.37 -25.68 7.97
N LEU A 216 -9.85 -25.59 6.74
CA LEU A 216 -8.41 -25.72 6.47
C LEU A 216 -7.58 -24.68 7.20
N PHE A 217 -8.06 -23.43 7.22
CA PHE A 217 -7.38 -22.33 7.92
C PHE A 217 -7.53 -22.46 9.44
N ARG A 218 -8.71 -22.84 9.93
CA ARG A 218 -8.95 -23.12 11.35
C ARG A 218 -8.01 -24.21 11.88
N ASP A 219 -7.89 -25.30 11.16
CA ASP A 219 -7.03 -26.42 11.55
C ASP A 219 -5.56 -26.03 11.49
N ALA A 220 -5.15 -25.25 10.48
CA ALA A 220 -3.80 -24.70 10.41
C ALA A 220 -3.47 -23.78 11.60
N LEU A 221 -4.41 -22.91 12.02
CA LEU A 221 -4.22 -22.07 13.20
C LEU A 221 -4.02 -22.92 14.48
N LYS A 222 -4.85 -23.95 14.66
CA LYS A 222 -4.77 -24.86 15.81
C LYS A 222 -3.48 -25.67 15.83
N GLU A 223 -3.10 -26.27 14.70
CA GLU A 223 -1.87 -27.07 14.54
C GLU A 223 -0.62 -26.26 14.91
N VAL A 224 -0.59 -24.97 14.56
CA VAL A 224 0.52 -24.07 14.86
C VAL A 224 0.44 -23.46 16.26
N GLY A 225 -0.63 -23.76 17.01
CA GLY A 225 -0.82 -23.33 18.39
C GLY A 225 -1.36 -21.90 18.55
N ILE A 226 -1.88 -21.29 17.47
CA ILE A 226 -2.62 -20.03 17.47
C ILE A 226 -4.09 -20.37 17.74
N GLN A 227 -4.44 -20.52 19.02
CA GLN A 227 -5.79 -20.87 19.44
C GLN A 227 -6.17 -20.18 20.76
N PRO A 228 -7.46 -20.01 21.05
CA PRO A 228 -7.92 -19.60 22.38
C PRO A 228 -7.39 -20.59 23.43
N ARG A 229 -6.83 -20.10 24.53
CA ARG A 229 -6.22 -20.95 25.58
C ARG A 229 -6.88 -20.74 26.91
N GLU A 230 -6.79 -21.76 27.76
CA GLU A 230 -7.15 -21.66 29.17
C GLU A 230 -6.43 -20.50 29.84
N TRP A 231 -7.19 -19.81 30.67
CA TRP A 231 -6.75 -18.65 31.40
C TRP A 231 -6.60 -19.03 32.87
N ASN A 232 -5.36 -19.04 33.34
CA ASN A 232 -5.06 -19.21 34.75
C ASN A 232 -4.92 -17.83 35.39
N PHE A 233 -5.89 -17.46 36.22
CA PHE A 233 -5.81 -16.32 37.12
C PHE A 233 -6.12 -16.83 38.52
N GLU A 234 -5.24 -16.51 39.47
CA GLU A 234 -5.36 -16.94 40.87
C GLU A 234 -5.48 -18.47 41.05
N GLY A 235 -4.73 -19.24 40.25
CA GLY A 235 -4.66 -20.71 40.42
C GLY A 235 -5.90 -21.49 39.99
N LYS A 236 -6.95 -20.84 39.47
CA LYS A 236 -8.13 -21.50 38.90
C LYS A 236 -8.02 -21.53 37.37
N SER A 237 -7.93 -22.73 36.78
CA SER A 237 -8.06 -22.88 35.33
C SER A 237 -9.51 -22.61 34.93
N GLN A 238 -9.72 -21.51 34.20
CA GLN A 238 -10.97 -21.24 33.52
C GLN A 238 -10.72 -21.34 32.02
N GLY A 239 -11.74 -21.81 31.28
CA GLY A 239 -11.69 -21.94 29.83
C GLY A 239 -11.31 -20.62 29.11
N PRO A 240 -11.13 -20.67 27.78
CA PRO A 240 -10.71 -19.52 27.00
C PRO A 240 -11.66 -18.32 27.19
N THR A 241 -11.07 -17.14 27.38
CA THR A 241 -11.84 -15.90 27.52
C THR A 241 -12.73 -15.65 26.28
N PRO A 242 -13.97 -15.11 26.44
CA PRO A 242 -14.85 -14.81 25.31
C PRO A 242 -14.20 -13.91 24.24
N SER A 243 -13.33 -12.99 24.65
CA SER A 243 -12.58 -12.11 23.74
C SER A 243 -11.63 -12.88 22.82
N GLN A 244 -10.95 -13.92 23.32
CA GLN A 244 -10.08 -14.78 22.51
C GLN A 244 -10.88 -15.64 21.53
N LEU A 245 -12.03 -16.17 21.95
CA LEU A 245 -12.93 -16.93 21.08
C LEU A 245 -13.43 -16.07 19.91
N VAL A 246 -13.83 -14.83 20.21
CA VAL A 246 -14.26 -13.84 19.23
C VAL A 246 -13.11 -13.48 18.28
N ALA A 247 -11.92 -13.18 18.80
CA ALA A 247 -10.73 -12.86 18.00
C ALA A 247 -10.37 -14.00 17.04
N PHE A 248 -10.42 -15.24 17.51
CA PHE A 248 -10.14 -16.42 16.70
C PHE A 248 -11.12 -16.61 15.54
N GLN A 249 -12.42 -16.38 15.75
CA GLN A 249 -13.40 -16.41 14.65
C GLN A 249 -13.24 -15.22 13.70
N LYS A 250 -12.94 -14.02 14.22
CA LYS A 250 -12.68 -12.83 13.38
C LYS A 250 -11.50 -13.04 12.45
N ILE A 251 -10.40 -13.63 12.94
CA ILE A 251 -9.22 -13.99 12.14
C ILE A 251 -9.61 -14.88 10.94
N GLN A 252 -10.46 -15.90 11.15
CA GLN A 252 -10.90 -16.79 10.07
C GLN A 252 -11.69 -16.04 9.00
N LYS A 253 -12.67 -15.23 9.40
CA LYS A 253 -13.51 -14.48 8.46
C LYS A 253 -12.73 -13.37 7.76
N ASP A 254 -11.82 -12.69 8.44
CA ASP A 254 -10.93 -11.71 7.81
C ASP A 254 -10.02 -12.34 6.76
N PHE A 255 -9.52 -13.55 7.02
CA PHE A 255 -8.74 -14.30 6.03
C PHE A 255 -9.56 -14.60 4.78
N ILE A 256 -10.78 -15.11 4.93
CA ILE A 256 -11.70 -15.39 3.82
C ILE A 256 -12.06 -14.10 3.07
N ARG A 257 -12.26 -12.99 3.78
CA ARG A 257 -12.54 -11.68 3.19
C ARG A 257 -11.37 -11.18 2.34
N ILE A 258 -10.14 -11.22 2.86
CA ILE A 258 -8.97 -10.81 2.07
C ILE A 258 -8.84 -11.72 0.84
N LEU A 259 -9.06 -13.02 1.02
CA LEU A 259 -9.01 -14.00 -0.05
C LEU A 259 -10.08 -13.74 -1.12
N SER A 260 -11.31 -13.38 -0.75
CA SER A 260 -12.40 -13.08 -1.69
C SER A 260 -12.19 -11.76 -2.44
N GLN A 261 -11.54 -10.77 -1.81
CA GLN A 261 -11.25 -9.46 -2.41
C GLN A 261 -10.01 -9.49 -3.33
N LYS A 262 -8.92 -10.12 -2.90
CA LYS A 262 -7.64 -10.17 -3.63
C LYS A 262 -7.49 -11.40 -4.54
N TYR A 263 -8.28 -12.45 -4.31
CA TYR A 263 -8.19 -13.79 -4.95
C TYR A 263 -6.85 -14.52 -4.73
N HIS A 264 -6.03 -13.98 -3.83
CA HIS A 264 -4.77 -14.54 -3.38
C HIS A 264 -4.45 -13.93 -2.01
N THR A 265 -3.58 -14.60 -1.24
CA THR A 265 -3.11 -14.08 0.05
C THR A 265 -1.59 -14.17 0.11
N LYS A 266 -0.96 -13.29 0.89
CA LYS A 266 0.48 -13.26 1.12
C LYS A 266 0.82 -13.38 2.61
N PHE A 267 2.09 -13.62 2.92
CA PHE A 267 2.62 -13.54 4.29
C PHE A 267 2.20 -12.26 5.04
N SER A 268 2.34 -11.10 4.37
CA SER A 268 1.96 -9.80 4.95
C SER A 268 0.48 -9.73 5.32
N ASP A 269 -0.41 -10.37 4.54
CA ASP A 269 -1.84 -10.41 4.86
C ASP A 269 -2.11 -11.25 6.11
N LEU A 270 -1.44 -12.41 6.26
CA LEU A 270 -1.54 -13.24 7.47
C LEU A 270 -1.08 -12.48 8.72
N ARG A 271 0.06 -11.79 8.61
CA ARG A 271 0.56 -10.92 9.68
C ARG A 271 -0.45 -9.86 10.07
N ASP A 272 -0.98 -9.14 9.09
CA ASP A 272 -1.91 -8.04 9.31
C ASP A 272 -3.21 -8.53 9.96
N ILE A 273 -3.74 -9.69 9.56
CA ILE A 273 -4.94 -10.29 10.16
C ILE A 273 -4.70 -10.59 11.65
N LEU A 274 -3.57 -11.20 12.00
CA LEU A 274 -3.24 -11.52 13.40
C LEU A 274 -3.02 -10.25 14.22
N SER A 275 -2.27 -9.28 13.67
CA SER A 275 -1.99 -8.02 14.35
C SER A 275 -3.25 -7.20 14.66
N ARG A 276 -4.27 -7.25 13.79
CA ARG A 276 -5.52 -6.49 13.95
C ARG A 276 -6.47 -7.09 14.99
N ASN A 277 -6.52 -8.41 15.07
CA ASN A 277 -7.50 -9.12 15.89
C ASN A 277 -7.01 -9.41 17.32
N LEU A 278 -5.78 -9.01 17.67
CA LEU A 278 -5.23 -9.02 19.03
C LEU A 278 -5.26 -10.40 19.71
N LEU A 279 -5.22 -11.49 18.93
CA LEU A 279 -5.04 -12.82 19.50
C LEU A 279 -3.54 -13.02 19.82
N PRO A 280 -3.17 -13.25 21.10
CA PRO A 280 -1.77 -13.31 21.48
C PRO A 280 -1.06 -14.51 20.86
N ILE A 281 0.10 -14.24 20.25
CA ILE A 281 1.07 -15.23 19.77
C ILE A 281 2.02 -15.53 20.94
N HIS A 282 2.50 -16.77 21.06
CA HIS A 282 3.39 -17.18 22.15
C HIS A 282 4.84 -16.77 21.86
N ASP A 283 5.57 -16.48 22.93
CA ASP A 283 7.03 -16.34 22.85
C ASP A 283 7.67 -17.66 22.41
N LEU A 284 8.82 -17.56 21.74
CA LEU A 284 9.63 -18.70 21.33
C LEU A 284 10.05 -19.52 22.57
N ARG A 285 9.66 -20.79 22.61
CA ARG A 285 9.94 -21.70 23.74
C ARG A 285 11.37 -22.25 23.72
N GLY A 286 12.07 -22.17 22.59
CA GLY A 286 13.45 -22.66 22.49
C GLY A 286 14.08 -22.57 21.08
N PRO A 287 15.35 -23.01 20.93
CA PRO A 287 16.12 -22.89 19.68
C PRO A 287 15.55 -23.71 18.51
N LYS A 288 14.85 -24.82 18.81
CA LYS A 288 14.17 -25.63 17.78
C LYS A 288 13.03 -24.86 17.11
N GLU A 289 12.25 -24.09 17.89
CA GLU A 289 11.19 -23.22 17.34
C GLU A 289 11.78 -22.04 16.55
N TYR A 290 12.96 -21.54 16.94
CA TYR A 290 13.67 -20.53 16.14
C TYR A 290 14.09 -21.06 14.76
N LEU A 291 14.65 -22.27 14.70
CA LEU A 291 15.10 -22.89 13.43
C LEU A 291 13.93 -23.22 12.49
N LEU A 292 12.83 -23.73 13.04
CA LEU A 292 11.60 -24.03 12.29
C LEU A 292 10.84 -22.76 11.89
N GLY A 293 11.06 -21.65 12.60
CA GLY A 293 10.32 -20.40 12.49
C GLY A 293 9.18 -20.33 13.51
N ASP A 294 8.78 -19.11 13.85
CA ASP A 294 7.72 -18.84 14.81
C ASP A 294 6.34 -19.32 14.32
N GLN A 295 5.32 -19.13 15.15
CA GLN A 295 3.95 -19.54 14.82
C GLN A 295 3.42 -18.89 13.53
N LEU A 296 3.76 -17.62 13.26
CA LEU A 296 3.33 -16.98 12.03
C LEU A 296 4.01 -17.61 10.80
N PHE A 297 5.29 -17.92 10.89
CA PHE A 297 6.04 -18.54 9.79
C PHE A 297 5.60 -19.98 9.51
N GLN A 298 5.32 -20.75 10.57
CA GLN A 298 4.76 -22.10 10.43
C GLN A 298 3.37 -22.06 9.77
N LEU A 299 2.52 -21.09 10.15
CA LEU A 299 1.23 -20.87 9.52
C LEU A 299 1.38 -20.54 8.03
N ASP A 300 2.29 -19.63 7.66
CA ASP A 300 2.58 -19.29 6.25
C ASP A 300 3.03 -20.50 5.43
N SER A 301 3.94 -21.32 5.98
CA SER A 301 4.40 -22.55 5.35
C SER A 301 3.26 -23.58 5.16
N MET A 302 2.38 -23.71 6.15
CA MET A 302 1.21 -24.58 6.05
C MET A 302 0.18 -24.09 5.05
N MET A 303 -0.10 -22.79 5.03
CA MET A 303 -1.03 -22.19 4.07
C MET A 303 -0.48 -22.24 2.65
N GLY A 304 0.84 -22.13 2.46
CA GLY A 304 1.48 -22.32 1.16
C GLY A 304 1.31 -23.74 0.61
N LYS A 305 1.26 -24.74 1.50
CA LYS A 305 0.98 -26.15 1.15
C LYS A 305 -0.51 -26.40 0.91
N LYS A 306 -1.38 -25.99 1.85
CA LYS A 306 -2.84 -26.25 1.82
C LYS A 306 -3.56 -25.44 0.72
N LEU A 307 -3.14 -24.19 0.46
CA LEU A 307 -3.71 -23.29 -0.56
C LEU A 307 -2.74 -23.01 -1.71
N ASN A 308 -2.11 -24.06 -2.23
CA ASN A 308 -1.11 -23.93 -3.29
C ASN A 308 -1.66 -23.17 -4.52
N GLY A 309 -0.88 -22.20 -5.02
CA GLY A 309 -1.25 -21.33 -6.15
C GLY A 309 -2.17 -20.16 -5.81
N VAL A 310 -2.71 -20.12 -4.59
CA VAL A 310 -3.57 -19.05 -4.08
C VAL A 310 -2.88 -18.28 -2.95
N HIS A 311 -2.23 -18.99 -2.02
CA HIS A 311 -1.37 -18.38 -1.00
C HIS A 311 0.07 -18.28 -1.52
N GLN A 312 0.68 -17.09 -1.38
CA GLN A 312 2.09 -16.83 -1.66
C GLN A 312 2.84 -16.75 -0.34
N SER A 313 3.63 -17.79 -0.05
CA SER A 313 4.50 -17.82 1.12
C SER A 313 5.54 -16.71 1.08
N ALA A 314 6.09 -16.38 2.25
CA ALA A 314 7.12 -15.37 2.42
C ALA A 314 8.34 -15.62 1.52
N GLU A 315 8.81 -14.58 0.84
CA GLU A 315 10.05 -14.58 0.07
C GLU A 315 11.26 -14.70 1.01
N VAL A 316 12.38 -15.24 0.52
CA VAL A 316 13.57 -15.58 1.36
C VAL A 316 13.99 -14.42 2.27
N TYR A 317 14.11 -13.20 1.74
CA TYR A 317 14.48 -12.04 2.55
C TYR A 317 13.47 -11.73 3.67
N MET A 318 12.17 -11.91 3.42
CA MET A 318 11.12 -11.77 4.45
C MET A 318 11.26 -12.84 5.52
N GLN A 319 11.61 -14.08 5.14
CA GLN A 319 11.83 -15.15 6.11
C GLN A 319 13.01 -14.82 7.04
N VAL A 320 14.09 -14.28 6.48
CA VAL A 320 15.28 -13.87 7.25
C VAL A 320 14.95 -12.73 8.20
N ILE A 321 14.32 -11.65 7.70
CA ILE A 321 13.93 -10.50 8.53
C ILE A 321 12.96 -10.92 9.64
N HIS A 322 12.01 -11.79 9.33
CA HIS A 322 11.05 -12.28 10.32
C HIS A 322 11.71 -13.17 11.38
N ARG A 323 12.68 -14.03 11.01
CA ARG A 323 13.49 -14.80 11.98
C ARG A 323 14.29 -13.88 12.89
N ILE A 324 14.94 -12.87 12.34
CA ILE A 324 15.66 -11.86 13.15
C ILE A 324 14.68 -11.17 14.10
N SER A 325 13.48 -10.81 13.62
CA SER A 325 12.44 -10.19 14.44
C SER A 325 11.95 -11.11 15.55
N SER A 326 11.74 -12.40 15.28
CA SER A 326 11.28 -13.36 16.27
C SER A 326 12.34 -13.61 17.34
N PHE A 327 13.63 -13.60 16.98
CA PHE A 327 14.72 -13.62 17.95
C PHE A 327 14.74 -12.35 18.80
N LEU A 328 14.73 -11.16 18.19
CA LEU A 328 14.84 -9.89 18.89
C LEU A 328 13.61 -9.57 19.76
N PHE A 329 12.41 -9.99 19.37
CA PHE A 329 11.15 -9.55 19.97
C PHE A 329 10.30 -10.69 20.56
N GLY A 330 10.38 -11.89 19.99
CA GLY A 330 9.63 -13.08 20.41
C GLY A 330 10.37 -13.94 21.45
N TRP A 331 11.63 -13.62 21.79
CA TRP A 331 12.37 -14.27 22.86
C TRP A 331 12.70 -13.28 23.99
N GLN A 332 12.60 -13.73 25.25
CA GLN A 332 12.82 -12.86 26.41
C GLN A 332 14.24 -12.26 26.45
N GLY A 333 15.27 -13.07 26.19
CA GLY A 333 16.66 -12.60 26.11
C GLY A 333 16.88 -11.63 24.95
N GLY A 334 16.22 -11.89 23.80
CA GLY A 334 16.27 -10.99 22.65
C GLY A 334 15.59 -9.65 22.91
N ARG A 335 14.45 -9.63 23.63
CA ARG A 335 13.80 -8.38 24.05
C ARG A 335 14.68 -7.60 25.01
N TRP A 336 15.31 -8.28 25.95
CA TRP A 336 16.27 -7.67 26.86
C TRP A 336 17.44 -7.06 26.06
N PHE A 337 18.04 -7.82 25.15
CA PHE A 337 19.12 -7.34 24.28
C PHE A 337 18.69 -6.16 23.41
N SER A 338 17.52 -6.23 22.78
CA SER A 338 17.00 -5.16 21.92
C SER A 338 16.75 -3.88 22.72
N LYS A 339 16.13 -4.02 23.90
CA LYS A 339 15.71 -2.90 24.75
C LYS A 339 16.90 -2.24 25.44
N TYR A 340 17.80 -3.04 26.01
CA TYR A 340 18.88 -2.53 26.86
C TYR A 340 20.21 -2.39 26.13
N PHE A 341 20.46 -3.10 25.03
CA PHE A 341 21.72 -2.99 24.29
C PHE A 341 21.53 -2.33 22.91
N LEU A 342 20.76 -2.95 22.02
CA LEU A 342 20.68 -2.52 20.63
C LEU A 342 20.09 -1.11 20.47
N LEU A 343 18.97 -0.81 21.14
CA LEU A 343 18.34 0.52 21.07
C LEU A 343 19.20 1.62 21.70
N PRO A 344 19.73 1.49 22.93
CA PRO A 344 20.49 2.57 23.55
C PRO A 344 21.83 2.84 22.88
N PHE A 345 22.64 1.81 22.63
CA PHE A 345 23.95 2.00 22.00
C PHE A 345 23.83 2.31 20.51
N GLY A 346 22.88 1.69 19.79
CA GLY A 346 22.58 2.06 18.42
C GLY A 346 22.05 3.49 18.29
N GLY A 347 21.16 3.91 19.21
CA GLY A 347 20.71 5.30 19.31
C GLY A 347 21.84 6.26 19.67
N GLY A 348 22.76 5.84 20.56
CA GLY A 348 23.94 6.62 20.92
C GLY A 348 24.90 6.85 19.75
N PHE A 349 25.12 5.84 18.91
CA PHE A 349 25.86 5.98 17.66
C PHE A 349 25.20 6.97 16.70
N VAL A 350 23.89 6.88 16.51
CA VAL A 350 23.16 7.83 15.65
C VAL A 350 23.24 9.26 16.19
N ILE A 351 23.17 9.44 17.51
CA ILE A 351 23.31 10.76 18.14
C ILE A 351 24.73 11.30 17.94
N TYR A 352 25.75 10.47 18.15
CA TYR A 352 27.14 10.86 17.92
C TYR A 352 27.36 11.35 16.49
N GLU A 353 26.92 10.59 15.48
CA GLU A 353 27.06 11.00 14.08
C GLU A 353 26.24 12.25 13.74
N ALA A 354 25.02 12.36 14.27
CA ALA A 354 24.20 13.54 14.07
C ALA A 354 24.89 14.80 14.63
N LEU A 355 25.48 14.71 15.83
CA LEU A 355 26.24 15.81 16.42
C LEU A 355 27.48 16.14 15.61
N ASN A 356 28.21 15.13 15.13
CA ASN A 356 29.39 15.33 14.31
C ASN A 356 29.07 16.10 13.02
N HIS A 357 27.97 15.74 12.34
CA HIS A 357 27.49 16.44 11.15
C HIS A 357 26.99 17.86 11.42
N ILE A 358 26.32 18.09 12.55
CA ILE A 358 25.86 19.43 12.92
C ILE A 358 27.06 20.33 13.19
N LEU A 359 28.04 19.85 13.95
CA LEU A 359 29.23 20.61 14.29
C LEU A 359 30.05 20.95 13.05
N SER A 360 30.24 20.00 12.13
CA SER A 360 30.95 20.24 10.88
C SER A 360 30.25 21.27 9.97
N ALA A 361 28.92 21.33 9.97
CA ALA A 361 28.16 22.33 9.21
C ALA A 361 28.29 23.77 9.73
N PHE A 362 28.64 23.96 11.01
CA PHE A 362 28.81 25.28 11.63
C PHE A 362 30.26 25.84 11.51
N GLY A 363 31.10 25.29 10.63
CA GLY A 363 32.44 25.81 10.34
C GLY A 363 33.48 25.59 11.45
N LYS A 364 33.06 25.15 12.63
CA LYS A 364 33.96 24.54 13.61
C LYS A 364 34.17 23.10 13.17
N GLY A 365 35.21 22.86 12.35
CA GLY A 365 35.60 21.50 11.95
C GLY A 365 35.40 20.54 13.11
N GLY A 366 34.63 19.46 12.87
CA GLY A 366 34.04 18.61 13.91
C GLY A 366 34.99 18.43 15.10
N VAL A 367 34.61 18.99 16.25
CA VAL A 367 35.47 19.08 17.45
C VAL A 367 35.91 17.69 17.97
N MET A 368 35.29 16.61 17.48
CA MET A 368 35.65 15.23 17.84
C MET A 368 36.73 14.59 16.96
N LEU A 369 37.09 15.18 15.81
CA LEU A 369 37.95 14.55 14.78
C LEU A 369 39.26 15.30 14.49
N HIS A 370 39.41 16.56 14.89
CA HIS A 370 40.32 17.44 14.14
C HIS A 370 41.78 17.67 14.59
N PRO A 371 42.31 17.28 15.76
CA PRO A 371 43.72 17.55 16.06
C PRO A 371 44.68 16.63 15.28
N VAL A 372 44.31 15.36 15.12
CA VAL A 372 45.25 14.32 14.66
C VAL A 372 45.22 14.14 13.14
N GLU A 373 44.04 14.17 12.51
CA GLU A 373 43.94 14.10 11.03
C GLU A 373 44.54 15.34 10.35
N LYS A 374 44.38 16.55 10.89
CA LYS A 374 45.04 17.74 10.34
C LYS A 374 46.57 17.69 10.51
N ALA A 375 47.06 17.12 11.62
CA ALA A 375 48.49 16.91 11.82
C ALA A 375 49.05 15.86 10.86
N LEU A 376 48.26 14.82 10.54
CA LEU A 376 48.59 13.77 9.58
C LEU A 376 48.53 14.25 8.12
N ASP A 377 47.52 15.04 7.73
CA ASP A 377 47.43 15.65 6.39
C ASP A 377 48.53 16.69 6.17
N PHE A 378 48.85 17.50 7.18
CA PHE A 378 49.99 18.41 7.15
C PHE A 378 51.31 17.63 6.98
N GLY A 379 51.47 16.49 7.66
CA GLY A 379 52.61 15.60 7.51
C GLY A 379 52.71 14.92 6.13
N LYS A 380 51.58 14.45 5.57
CA LYS A 380 51.53 13.82 4.24
C LYS A 380 51.90 14.79 3.12
N HIS A 381 51.37 16.01 3.17
CA HIS A 381 51.67 17.01 2.14
C HIS A 381 53.14 17.45 2.15
N HIS A 382 53.77 17.54 3.32
CA HIS A 382 55.21 17.79 3.43
C HIS A 382 56.05 16.61 2.95
N TRP A 383 55.59 15.37 3.16
CA TRP A 383 56.30 14.18 2.70
C TRP A 383 56.22 13.99 1.18
N GLU A 384 55.07 14.26 0.54
CA GLU A 384 54.95 14.23 -0.93
C GLU A 384 55.87 15.26 -1.59
N VAL A 385 55.98 16.46 -1.03
CA VAL A 385 56.91 17.50 -1.51
C VAL A 385 58.37 17.05 -1.31
N LEU A 386 58.68 16.41 -0.18
CA LEU A 386 60.01 15.89 0.09
C LEU A 386 60.36 14.70 -0.83
N ASP A 387 59.42 13.80 -1.10
CA ASP A 387 59.60 12.64 -1.96
C ASP A 387 59.78 13.06 -3.43
N HIS A 388 59.03 14.08 -3.87
CA HIS A 388 59.20 14.69 -5.18
C HIS A 388 60.55 15.44 -5.30
N PHE A 389 61.00 16.07 -4.22
CA PHE A 389 62.32 16.71 -4.15
C PHE A 389 63.46 15.68 -4.12
N ILE A 390 63.31 14.57 -3.39
CA ILE A 390 64.29 13.47 -3.33
C ILE A 390 64.36 12.73 -4.68
N GLN A 391 63.23 12.50 -5.35
CA GLN A 391 63.21 11.95 -6.71
C GLN A 391 63.88 12.91 -7.71
N TYR A 392 63.60 14.21 -7.64
CA TYR A 392 64.23 15.21 -8.49
C TYR A 392 65.74 15.35 -8.22
N ALA A 393 66.15 15.34 -6.94
CA ALA A 393 67.54 15.45 -6.53
C ALA A 393 68.34 14.17 -6.83
N SER A 394 67.74 12.98 -6.71
CA SER A 394 68.38 11.71 -7.05
C SER A 394 68.56 11.52 -8.56
N GLN A 395 67.68 12.11 -9.38
CA GLN A 395 67.84 12.12 -10.84
C GLN A 395 68.88 13.13 -11.34
N ASN A 396 69.03 14.27 -10.65
CA ASN A 396 69.84 15.38 -11.17
C ASN A 396 71.20 15.57 -10.48
N TRP A 397 71.34 15.30 -9.17
CA TRP A 397 72.43 15.86 -8.37
C TRP A 397 73.33 14.86 -7.61
N PHE A 398 73.09 13.53 -7.62
CA PHE A 398 73.91 12.58 -6.84
C PHE A 398 74.39 11.32 -7.60
N PRO A 399 75.67 10.90 -7.46
CA PRO A 399 76.17 9.62 -7.98
C PRO A 399 75.76 8.43 -7.09
N LYS A 400 75.80 7.22 -7.69
CA LYS A 400 75.23 5.90 -7.31
C LYS A 400 75.45 5.32 -5.89
N ASN A 401 75.91 6.08 -4.89
CA ASN A 401 76.17 5.58 -3.53
C ASN A 401 75.17 6.10 -2.46
N ALA A 402 73.92 6.38 -2.84
CA ALA A 402 72.87 6.79 -1.91
C ALA A 402 72.20 5.58 -1.19
N VAL A 403 72.99 4.72 -0.53
CA VAL A 403 72.47 3.60 0.27
C VAL A 403 72.20 4.02 1.73
N TYR A 404 72.71 5.18 2.18
CA TYR A 404 72.49 5.66 3.55
C TYR A 404 71.15 6.39 3.77
N ILE A 405 70.49 6.86 2.70
CA ILE A 405 69.22 7.62 2.81
C ILE A 405 68.00 6.68 2.93
N THR A 406 68.11 5.43 2.46
CA THR A 406 67.01 4.46 2.51
C THR A 406 66.74 3.93 3.92
N HIS A 407 67.76 3.80 4.77
CA HIS A 407 67.61 3.24 6.12
C HIS A 407 66.93 4.22 7.11
N GLU A 408 67.20 5.53 6.99
CA GLU A 408 66.48 6.55 7.75
C GLU A 408 65.06 6.78 7.23
N GLY A 409 64.86 6.76 5.90
CA GLY A 409 63.54 6.83 5.29
C GLY A 409 62.62 5.66 5.69
N GLU A 410 63.17 4.45 5.79
CA GLU A 410 62.41 3.27 6.25
C GLU A 410 62.07 3.35 7.74
N LYS A 411 62.96 3.91 8.57
CA LYS A 411 62.73 4.16 10.00
C LYS A 411 61.65 5.23 10.20
N ILE A 412 61.70 6.31 9.43
CA ILE A 412 60.71 7.40 9.44
C ILE A 412 59.34 6.89 8.95
N SER A 413 59.29 6.10 7.87
CA SER A 413 58.07 5.46 7.37
C SER A 413 57.44 4.51 8.40
N ARG A 414 58.24 3.67 9.07
CA ARG A 414 57.77 2.82 10.18
C ARG A 414 57.24 3.66 11.35
N THR A 415 57.90 4.77 11.67
CA THR A 415 57.46 5.68 12.74
C THR A 415 56.14 6.36 12.38
N LEU A 416 56.00 6.88 11.17
CA LEU A 416 54.75 7.46 10.63
C LEU A 416 53.61 6.45 10.60
N SER A 417 53.87 5.22 10.15
CA SER A 417 52.87 4.14 10.16
C SER A 417 52.42 3.78 11.59
N SER A 418 53.34 3.82 12.57
CA SER A 418 53.00 3.59 13.97
C SER A 418 52.18 4.73 14.59
N ILE A 419 52.44 5.98 14.17
CA ILE A 419 51.67 7.17 14.57
C ILE A 419 50.28 7.15 13.93
N GLU A 420 50.15 6.79 12.65
CA GLU A 420 48.86 6.60 11.97
C GLU A 420 48.04 5.50 12.66
N LEU A 421 48.66 4.38 13.03
CA LEU A 421 48.00 3.27 13.72
C LEU A 421 47.51 3.70 15.12
N GLN A 422 48.32 4.46 15.86
CA GLN A 422 47.94 5.01 17.17
C GLN A 422 46.80 6.03 17.05
N ALA A 423 46.85 6.91 16.04
CA ALA A 423 45.79 7.87 15.76
C ALA A 423 44.46 7.18 15.46
N HIS A 424 44.47 6.14 14.61
CA HIS A 424 43.28 5.33 14.32
C HIS A 424 42.76 4.64 15.57
N ALA A 425 43.63 4.07 16.40
CA ALA A 425 43.23 3.43 17.65
C ALA A 425 42.56 4.41 18.63
N ILE A 426 43.12 5.62 18.78
CA ILE A 426 42.54 6.69 19.62
C ILE A 426 41.17 7.13 19.08
N HIS A 427 41.05 7.27 17.76
CA HIS A 427 39.79 7.65 17.13
C HIS A 427 38.70 6.59 17.34
N VAL A 428 39.02 5.32 17.08
CA VAL A 428 38.11 4.19 17.30
C VAL A 428 37.71 4.10 18.77
N PHE A 429 38.66 4.28 19.69
CA PHE A 429 38.39 4.29 21.13
C PHE A 429 37.46 5.45 21.53
N SER A 430 37.72 6.67 21.05
CA SER A 430 36.88 7.85 21.28
C SER A 430 35.45 7.61 20.78
N LEU A 431 35.29 7.06 19.58
CA LEU A 431 34.00 6.68 19.02
C LEU A 431 33.24 5.73 19.96
N PHE A 432 33.86 4.62 20.38
CA PHE A 432 33.24 3.66 21.29
C PHE A 432 32.89 4.29 22.65
N LEU A 433 33.75 5.16 23.19
CA LEU A 433 33.49 5.88 24.44
C LEU A 433 32.25 6.77 24.34
N TRP A 434 32.11 7.55 23.26
CA TRP A 434 30.94 8.40 23.06
C TRP A 434 29.66 7.60 22.82
N ILE A 435 29.73 6.53 22.03
CA ILE A 435 28.60 5.59 21.87
C ILE A 435 28.18 5.04 23.22
N PHE A 436 29.14 4.67 24.07
CA PHE A 436 28.88 4.13 25.40
C PHE A 436 28.21 5.17 26.32
N ILE A 437 28.75 6.40 26.37
CA ILE A 437 28.18 7.52 27.15
C ILE A 437 26.75 7.81 26.69
N PHE A 438 26.52 8.00 25.38
CA PHE A 438 25.18 8.27 24.87
C PHE A 438 24.23 7.09 25.08
N GLY A 439 24.73 5.85 24.99
CA GLY A 439 23.96 4.65 25.29
C GLY A 439 23.48 4.61 26.74
N ILE A 440 24.35 4.92 27.70
CA ILE A 440 23.98 5.02 29.12
C ILE A 440 22.98 6.15 29.35
N LEU A 441 23.20 7.32 28.76
CA LEU A 441 22.25 8.45 28.85
C LEU A 441 20.88 8.06 28.28
N PHE A 442 20.85 7.37 27.15
CA PHE A 442 19.61 6.88 26.56
C PHE A 442 18.89 5.91 27.50
N GLN A 443 19.60 4.95 28.10
CA GLN A 443 19.01 4.06 29.09
C GLN A 443 18.44 4.82 30.30
N PHE A 444 19.20 5.80 30.81
CA PHE A 444 18.78 6.63 31.93
C PHE A 444 17.47 7.37 31.61
N PHE A 445 17.42 8.12 30.51
CA PHE A 445 16.26 8.94 30.14
C PHE A 445 15.01 8.11 29.79
N PHE A 446 15.17 6.94 29.15
CA PHE A 446 14.02 6.15 28.69
C PHE A 446 13.54 5.09 29.68
N TYR A 447 14.44 4.47 30.46
CA TYR A 447 14.09 3.33 31.31
C TYR A 447 14.03 3.62 32.81
N THR A 448 14.60 4.73 33.28
CA THR A 448 14.47 5.12 34.69
C THR A 448 13.31 6.11 34.88
N ARG A 449 12.61 6.03 36.01
CA ARG A 449 11.52 6.97 36.34
C ARG A 449 12.04 8.42 36.44
N LEU A 450 13.18 8.60 37.10
CA LEU A 450 13.83 9.91 37.28
C LEU A 450 14.25 10.50 35.92
N GLY A 451 14.96 9.73 35.11
CA GLY A 451 15.37 10.16 33.78
C GLY A 451 14.18 10.49 32.88
N ASN A 452 13.09 9.71 32.89
CA ASN A 452 11.92 10.01 32.07
C ASN A 452 11.22 11.31 32.50
N LEU A 453 11.09 11.56 33.80
CA LEU A 453 10.54 12.83 34.33
C LEU A 453 11.43 14.02 33.98
N LEU A 454 12.76 13.89 34.18
CA LEU A 454 13.74 14.91 33.81
C LEU A 454 13.73 15.17 32.31
N GLY A 455 13.75 14.12 31.49
CA GLY A 455 13.70 14.20 30.03
C GLY A 455 12.44 14.90 29.54
N LYS A 456 11.25 14.56 30.08
CA LYS A 456 10.01 15.28 29.78
C LYS A 456 10.06 16.76 30.18
N LYS A 457 10.66 17.07 31.34
CA LYS A 457 10.82 18.45 31.80
C LYS A 457 11.78 19.22 30.89
N ILE A 458 12.92 18.64 30.53
CA ILE A 458 13.89 19.21 29.58
C ILE A 458 13.24 19.45 28.23
N LEU A 459 12.56 18.45 27.65
CA LEU A 459 11.90 18.57 26.36
C LEU A 459 10.82 19.64 26.37
N ARG A 460 10.03 19.71 27.46
CA ARG A 460 8.99 20.73 27.64
C ARG A 460 9.61 22.12 27.79
N SER A 461 10.66 22.27 28.59
CA SER A 461 11.39 23.53 28.74
C SER A 461 12.01 23.97 27.41
N PHE A 462 12.66 23.06 26.68
CA PHE A 462 13.23 23.33 25.36
C PHE A 462 12.15 23.75 24.36
N TRP A 463 11.01 23.07 24.33
CA TRP A 463 9.87 23.48 23.51
C TRP A 463 9.32 24.85 23.92
N LEU A 464 9.25 25.15 25.22
CA LEU A 464 8.82 26.46 25.70
C LEU A 464 9.82 27.55 25.32
N ILE A 465 11.12 27.27 25.36
CA ILE A 465 12.20 28.18 24.91
C ILE A 465 12.06 28.43 23.41
N ILE A 466 11.95 27.39 22.57
CA ILE A 466 11.74 27.54 21.13
C ILE A 466 10.47 28.35 20.87
N LYS A 467 9.35 27.97 21.49
CA LYS A 467 8.08 28.68 21.35
C LYS A 467 8.19 30.13 21.83
N PHE A 468 8.99 30.38 22.86
CA PHE A 468 9.23 31.73 23.34
C PHE A 468 10.01 32.53 22.29
N PHE A 469 11.21 32.10 21.92
CA PHE A 469 12.09 32.86 21.01
C PHE A 469 11.54 32.98 19.58
N PHE A 470 10.92 31.93 19.03
CA PHE A 470 10.50 31.93 17.63
C PHE A 470 9.04 32.31 17.41
N TRP A 471 8.21 32.37 18.47
CA TRP A 471 6.78 32.67 18.31
C TRP A 471 6.27 33.73 19.28
N GLN A 472 6.45 33.55 20.58
CA GLN A 472 5.86 34.46 21.57
C GLN A 472 6.62 35.78 21.68
N LEU A 473 7.95 35.75 21.68
CA LEU A 473 8.81 36.91 21.81
C LEU A 473 8.67 37.84 20.59
N PRO A 474 8.76 37.37 19.32
CA PRO A 474 8.54 38.24 18.17
C PRO A 474 7.15 38.84 18.16
N ARG A 475 6.12 38.05 18.49
CA ARG A 475 4.74 38.52 18.56
C ARG A 475 4.51 39.53 19.68
N ARG A 476 5.14 39.35 20.85
CA ARG A 476 5.07 40.29 21.97
C ARG A 476 5.80 41.59 21.66
N ILE A 477 6.99 41.51 21.07
CA ILE A 477 7.76 42.68 20.60
C ILE A 477 6.93 43.43 19.56
N TRP A 478 6.38 42.74 18.56
CA TRP A 478 5.55 43.36 17.53
C TRP A 478 4.31 44.04 18.10
N ASN A 479 3.63 43.40 19.07
CA ASN A 479 2.43 43.96 19.69
C ASN A 479 2.74 44.94 20.84
N TRP A 480 4.00 45.22 21.12
CA TRP A 480 4.36 46.16 22.17
C TRP A 480 3.97 47.57 21.75
N LYS A 481 3.29 48.31 22.64
CA LYS A 481 2.73 49.63 22.35
C LYS A 481 3.76 50.61 21.75
N TRP A 482 5.01 50.59 22.23
CA TRP A 482 6.07 51.44 21.70
C TRP A 482 6.51 51.04 20.29
N VAL A 483 6.61 49.75 20.00
CA VAL A 483 6.94 49.25 18.66
C VAL A 483 5.82 49.60 17.67
N GLN A 484 4.56 49.42 18.07
CA GLN A 484 3.40 49.82 17.27
C GLN A 484 3.32 51.35 17.09
N PHE A 485 3.65 52.13 18.11
CA PHE A 485 3.72 53.58 18.03
C PHE A 485 4.81 54.03 17.06
N LEU A 486 6.03 53.51 17.21
CA LEU A 486 7.14 53.78 16.29
C LEU A 486 6.78 53.39 14.87
N TYR A 487 6.23 52.19 14.65
CA TYR A 487 5.82 51.72 13.32
C TYR A 487 4.73 52.58 12.67
N ARG A 488 3.88 53.25 13.47
CA ARG A 488 2.85 54.18 12.98
C ARG A 488 3.38 55.58 12.66
N LEU A 489 4.60 55.93 13.08
CA LEU A 489 5.20 57.20 12.69
C LEU A 489 5.43 57.22 11.19
N ARG A 490 5.11 58.36 10.54
CA ARG A 490 5.30 58.54 9.09
C ARG A 490 6.73 58.20 8.66
N PHE A 491 7.74 58.58 9.45
CA PHE A 491 9.13 58.24 9.19
C PHE A 491 9.35 56.73 9.02
N TRP A 492 8.85 55.89 9.93
CA TRP A 492 9.03 54.45 9.85
C TRP A 492 8.23 53.81 8.71
N GLN A 493 7.09 54.36 8.35
CA GLN A 493 6.35 53.93 7.14
C GLN A 493 7.14 54.23 5.86
N TYR A 494 7.80 55.39 5.80
CA TYR A 494 8.73 55.73 4.72
C TYR A 494 9.94 54.78 4.70
N VAL A 495 10.63 54.58 5.83
CA VAL A 495 11.78 53.67 5.89
C VAL A 495 11.39 52.23 5.56
N HIS A 496 10.23 51.75 6.03
CA HIS A 496 9.75 50.41 5.69
C HIS A 496 9.47 50.27 4.18
N THR A 497 8.82 51.26 3.58
CA THR A 497 8.41 51.24 2.16
C THR A 497 9.59 51.43 1.21
N PHE A 498 10.54 52.29 1.55
CA PHE A 498 11.67 52.66 0.68
C PHE A 498 13.00 52.00 1.04
N LEU A 499 13.11 51.29 2.17
CA LEU A 499 14.36 50.62 2.55
C LEU A 499 14.13 49.14 2.82
N PHE A 500 13.35 48.79 3.87
CA PHE A 500 13.25 47.39 4.30
C PHE A 500 12.52 46.49 3.32
N LYS A 501 11.37 46.93 2.79
CA LYS A 501 10.56 46.12 1.87
C LYS A 501 11.31 45.86 0.55
N PRO A 502 11.89 46.88 -0.13
CA PRO A 502 12.72 46.65 -1.31
C PRO A 502 13.95 45.79 -1.03
N LEU A 503 14.63 45.99 0.11
CA LEU A 503 15.80 45.20 0.50
C LEU A 503 15.46 43.71 0.68
N PHE A 504 14.34 43.42 1.34
CA PHE A 504 13.91 42.04 1.55
C PHE A 504 13.64 41.33 0.21
N TYR A 505 12.89 41.97 -0.68
CA TYR A 505 12.56 41.38 -1.99
C TYR A 505 13.76 41.33 -2.93
N SER A 506 14.64 42.34 -2.90
CA SER A 506 15.87 42.31 -3.71
C SER A 506 16.76 41.16 -3.27
N LEU A 507 16.95 40.94 -1.96
CA LEU A 507 17.76 39.83 -1.43
C LEU A 507 17.17 38.46 -1.76
N LEU A 508 15.84 38.31 -1.74
CA LEU A 508 15.18 37.05 -2.13
C LEU A 508 15.48 36.64 -3.58
N VAL A 509 15.71 37.61 -4.47
CA VAL A 509 16.00 37.36 -5.89
C VAL A 509 17.50 37.32 -6.15
N SER A 510 18.25 38.25 -5.58
CA SER A 510 19.68 38.40 -5.86
C SER A 510 20.51 37.31 -5.16
N TYR A 511 20.13 36.81 -3.99
CA TYR A 511 20.93 35.81 -3.26
C TYR A 511 20.96 34.44 -3.95
N PRO A 512 19.85 33.88 -4.47
CA PRO A 512 19.91 32.68 -5.30
C PRO A 512 20.72 32.91 -6.58
N LEU A 513 20.55 34.05 -7.25
CA LEU A 513 21.30 34.37 -8.46
C LEU A 513 22.81 34.47 -8.18
N TYR A 514 23.19 35.08 -7.06
CA TYR A 514 24.58 35.11 -6.61
C TYR A 514 25.17 33.71 -6.44
N TYR A 515 24.41 32.78 -5.84
CA TYR A 515 24.90 31.43 -5.57
C TYR A 515 24.91 30.53 -6.82
N PHE A 516 23.97 30.71 -7.75
CA PHE A 516 23.80 29.84 -8.92
C PHE A 516 24.41 30.40 -10.20
N THR A 517 24.86 31.66 -10.22
CA THR A 517 25.42 32.31 -11.42
C THR A 517 26.76 32.97 -11.11
N HIS A 518 27.69 32.97 -12.08
CA HIS A 518 29.01 33.61 -11.94
C HIS A 518 28.99 35.10 -12.34
N ILE A 519 27.80 35.68 -12.48
CA ILE A 519 27.60 37.10 -12.84
C ILE A 519 28.23 38.08 -11.81
N PRO A 520 28.18 37.82 -10.48
CA PRO A 520 28.73 38.74 -9.48
C PRO A 520 30.25 38.94 -9.59
N GLU A 521 30.99 37.94 -10.08
CA GLU A 521 32.45 38.02 -10.25
C GLU A 521 32.87 39.05 -11.33
N GLN A 522 31.97 39.37 -12.27
CA GLN A 522 32.25 40.31 -13.36
C GLN A 522 31.89 41.76 -13.03
N VAL A 523 30.90 41.97 -12.17
CA VAL A 523 30.31 43.30 -11.88
C VAL A 523 30.72 43.81 -10.50
N GLY A 524 31.19 42.93 -9.61
CA GLY A 524 31.45 43.22 -8.21
C GLY A 524 30.25 42.90 -7.33
N GLU A 525 30.50 42.25 -6.18
CA GLU A 525 29.44 41.74 -5.30
C GLU A 525 28.54 42.86 -4.78
N LYS A 526 29.14 43.99 -4.39
CA LYS A 526 28.41 45.13 -3.79
C LYS A 526 27.52 45.79 -4.83
N GLU A 527 28.05 45.97 -6.03
CA GLU A 527 27.40 46.55 -7.20
C GLU A 527 26.22 45.67 -7.64
N PHE A 528 26.39 44.35 -7.61
CA PHE A 528 25.34 43.38 -7.91
C PHE A 528 24.15 43.50 -6.93
N PHE A 529 24.39 43.45 -5.62
CA PHE A 529 23.32 43.59 -4.62
C PHE A 529 22.69 44.99 -4.64
N LEU A 530 23.49 46.04 -4.83
CA LEU A 530 23.01 47.42 -4.93
C LEU A 530 22.12 47.61 -6.17
N PHE A 531 22.49 47.04 -7.31
CA PHE A 531 21.68 47.09 -8.53
C PHE A 531 20.30 46.48 -8.32
N PHE A 532 20.22 45.27 -7.76
CA PHE A 532 18.93 44.63 -7.47
C PHE A 532 18.13 45.40 -6.42
N PHE A 533 18.79 46.00 -5.42
CA PHE A 533 18.13 46.85 -4.44
C PHE A 533 17.51 48.10 -5.08
N VAL A 534 18.28 48.83 -5.90
CA VAL A 534 17.80 50.03 -6.60
C VAL A 534 16.69 49.69 -7.58
N MET A 535 16.82 48.58 -8.32
CA MET A 535 15.79 48.10 -9.24
C MET A 535 14.50 47.72 -8.50
N ALA A 536 14.60 46.98 -7.40
CA ALA A 536 13.45 46.66 -6.56
C ALA A 536 12.81 47.94 -5.99
N ASN A 537 13.63 48.91 -5.56
CA ASN A 537 13.14 50.18 -5.04
C ASN A 537 12.35 50.97 -6.09
N GLY A 538 12.92 51.12 -7.29
CA GLY A 538 12.29 51.81 -8.41
C GLY A 538 11.00 51.12 -8.83
N PHE A 539 11.02 49.79 -8.98
CA PHE A 539 9.83 49.04 -9.38
C PHE A 539 8.74 49.08 -8.30
N MET A 540 9.06 48.75 -7.04
CA MET A 540 8.08 48.68 -5.95
C MET A 540 7.44 50.02 -5.61
N ASN A 541 8.11 51.14 -5.89
CA ASN A 541 7.57 52.48 -5.63
C ASN A 541 6.75 53.06 -6.79
N THR A 542 6.69 52.38 -7.94
CA THR A 542 5.77 52.74 -9.03
C THR A 542 4.35 52.24 -8.79
N PRO A 543 3.32 52.86 -9.38
CA PRO A 543 1.94 52.39 -9.28
C PRO A 543 1.75 50.93 -9.75
N LEU A 544 2.45 50.54 -10.81
CA LEU A 544 2.41 49.18 -11.36
C LEU A 544 3.04 48.17 -10.40
N GLY A 545 4.21 48.47 -9.85
CA GLY A 545 4.88 47.59 -8.91
C GLY A 545 4.12 47.43 -7.59
N ARG A 546 3.54 48.51 -7.04
CA ARG A 546 2.69 48.42 -5.83
C ARG A 546 1.51 47.47 -6.03
N ASN A 547 0.77 47.63 -7.12
CA ASN A 547 -0.37 46.76 -7.44
C ASN A 547 0.06 45.28 -7.63
N PHE A 548 1.21 45.05 -8.26
CA PHE A 548 1.75 43.69 -8.42
C PHE A 548 2.10 43.05 -7.06
N PHE A 549 2.81 43.77 -6.19
CA PHE A 549 3.24 43.24 -4.91
C PHE A 549 2.10 43.10 -3.91
N ASP A 550 1.12 44.01 -3.90
CA ASP A 550 -0.08 43.87 -3.07
C ASP A 550 -0.87 42.62 -3.50
N TYR A 551 -1.06 42.42 -4.81
CA TYR A 551 -1.67 41.20 -5.34
C TYR A 551 -0.87 39.93 -5.00
N PHE A 552 0.46 39.99 -5.10
CA PHE A 552 1.34 38.87 -4.79
C PHE A 552 1.31 38.52 -3.29
N GLU A 553 1.40 39.51 -2.41
CA GLU A 553 1.34 39.35 -0.95
C GLU A 553 -0.01 38.79 -0.50
N ASP A 554 -1.11 39.31 -1.05
CA ASP A 554 -2.45 38.79 -0.79
C ASP A 554 -2.58 37.33 -1.25
N ARG A 555 -2.09 37.02 -2.46
CA ARG A 555 -2.13 35.65 -2.98
C ARG A 555 -1.23 34.71 -2.19
N LEU A 556 -0.08 35.18 -1.72
CA LEU A 556 0.86 34.41 -0.90
C LEU A 556 0.25 34.13 0.48
N ASN A 557 -0.39 35.12 1.11
CA ASN A 557 -1.10 34.95 2.37
C ASN A 557 -2.29 33.98 2.24
N GLU A 558 -3.11 34.12 1.20
CA GLU A 558 -4.14 33.15 0.88
C GLU A 558 -3.55 31.75 0.61
N GLY A 559 -2.43 31.69 -0.10
CA GLY A 559 -1.70 30.48 -0.42
C GLY A 559 -1.21 29.77 0.83
N ILE A 560 -0.58 30.48 1.77
CA ILE A 560 -0.11 29.96 3.06
C ILE A 560 -1.29 29.48 3.92
N HIS A 561 -2.38 30.24 3.96
CA HIS A 561 -3.59 29.83 4.69
C HIS A 561 -4.25 28.59 4.06
N LYS A 562 -4.28 28.48 2.73
CA LYS A 562 -4.78 27.29 1.99
C LYS A 562 -3.79 26.10 2.07
N LEU A 563 -2.48 26.36 2.17
CA LEU A 563 -1.40 25.38 2.38
C LEU A 563 -1.51 24.71 3.74
N ASN A 564 -2.02 25.42 4.74
CA ASN A 564 -2.13 24.90 6.09
C ASN A 564 -3.21 23.81 6.18
N LYS A 565 -2.76 22.59 6.52
CA LYS A 565 -3.54 21.36 6.77
C LYS A 565 -4.15 20.67 5.55
N ALA A 566 -4.89 21.33 4.67
CA ALA A 566 -5.60 20.60 3.60
C ALA A 566 -4.67 20.13 2.48
N LEU A 567 -3.74 20.97 2.03
CA LEU A 567 -2.82 20.63 0.93
C LEU A 567 -1.81 19.57 1.34
N PHE A 568 -1.19 19.67 2.52
CA PHE A 568 -0.26 18.65 3.01
C PHE A 568 -0.93 17.27 3.12
N VAL A 569 -2.17 17.23 3.61
CA VAL A 569 -2.93 15.98 3.76
C VAL A 569 -3.31 15.40 2.42
N ASN A 570 -3.79 16.23 1.50
CA ASN A 570 -4.11 15.78 0.15
C ASN A 570 -2.86 15.31 -0.60
N LEU A 571 -1.72 15.99 -0.42
CA LEU A 571 -0.43 15.60 -0.99
C LEU A 571 0.03 14.27 -0.39
N PHE A 572 -0.04 14.09 0.92
CA PHE A 572 0.27 12.84 1.60
C PHE A 572 -0.58 11.68 1.06
N HIS A 573 -1.89 11.86 0.97
CA HIS A 573 -2.78 10.84 0.41
C HIS A 573 -2.52 10.59 -1.08
N PHE A 574 -2.26 11.64 -1.87
CA PHE A 574 -1.93 11.52 -3.28
C PHE A 574 -0.66 10.68 -3.48
N ILE A 575 0.39 10.96 -2.71
CA ILE A 575 1.64 10.19 -2.70
C ILE A 575 1.35 8.74 -2.32
N MET A 576 0.66 8.51 -1.19
CA MET A 576 0.37 7.15 -0.71
C MET A 576 -0.51 6.35 -1.67
N GLU A 577 -1.53 6.96 -2.27
CA GLU A 577 -2.36 6.32 -3.29
C GLU A 577 -1.54 6.04 -4.56
N GLY A 578 -0.65 6.94 -4.96
CA GLY A 578 0.28 6.76 -6.08
C GLY A 578 1.19 5.55 -5.88
N PHE A 579 1.88 5.46 -4.74
CA PHE A 579 2.73 4.31 -4.42
C PHE A 579 1.95 3.00 -4.36
N LYS A 580 0.79 2.99 -3.70
CA LYS A 580 -0.08 1.81 -3.68
C LYS A 580 -0.48 1.37 -5.08
N GLN A 581 -0.81 2.30 -5.97
CA GLN A 581 -1.15 1.99 -7.36
C GLN A 581 0.04 1.41 -8.13
N VAL A 582 1.23 1.96 -7.98
CA VAL A 582 2.46 1.46 -8.63
C VAL A 582 2.76 0.03 -8.14
N VAL A 583 2.81 -0.20 -6.83
CA VAL A 583 3.05 -1.53 -6.26
C VAL A 583 1.98 -2.52 -6.74
N HIS A 584 0.69 -2.15 -6.71
CA HIS A 584 -0.37 -3.01 -7.23
C HIS A 584 -0.28 -3.25 -8.74
N MET A 585 0.22 -2.30 -9.52
CA MET A 585 0.44 -2.47 -10.95
C MET A 585 1.55 -3.50 -11.20
N VAL A 586 2.68 -3.36 -10.51
CA VAL A 586 3.78 -4.33 -10.54
C VAL A 586 3.29 -5.71 -10.13
N GLU A 587 2.59 -5.82 -9.00
CA GLU A 587 2.02 -7.09 -8.52
C GLU A 587 1.08 -7.73 -9.55
N LYS A 588 0.24 -6.92 -10.22
CA LYS A 588 -0.64 -7.42 -11.28
C LYS A 588 0.15 -7.96 -12.47
N VAL A 589 1.18 -7.24 -12.91
CA VAL A 589 2.05 -7.68 -14.02
C VAL A 589 2.74 -9.00 -13.65
N LEU A 590 3.33 -9.07 -12.46
CA LEU A 590 3.97 -10.28 -11.95
C LEU A 590 2.97 -11.45 -11.84
N TYR A 591 1.76 -11.19 -11.33
CA TYR A 591 0.71 -12.21 -11.28
C TYR A 591 0.30 -12.71 -12.67
N TYR A 592 0.15 -11.81 -13.65
CA TYR A 592 -0.25 -12.22 -15.00
C TYR A 592 0.83 -13.06 -15.68
N ALA A 593 2.09 -12.69 -15.50
CA ALA A 593 3.21 -13.48 -15.97
C ALA A 593 3.29 -14.83 -15.23
N ASP A 594 3.11 -14.86 -13.91
CA ASP A 594 3.00 -16.10 -13.13
C ASP A 594 1.87 -17.00 -13.65
N ASP A 595 0.69 -16.44 -13.97
CA ASP A 595 -0.45 -17.20 -14.50
C ASP A 595 -0.22 -17.72 -15.92
N PHE A 596 0.62 -17.03 -16.70
CA PHE A 596 1.04 -17.49 -18.03
C PHE A 596 1.91 -18.74 -17.91
N PHE A 597 2.87 -18.77 -16.98
CA PHE A 597 3.76 -19.92 -16.75
C PHE A 597 3.09 -21.10 -16.03
N ARG A 598 1.84 -20.96 -15.54
CA ARG A 598 1.09 -22.08 -14.97
C ARG A 598 0.67 -23.09 -16.05
N PHE A 599 0.79 -24.37 -15.72
CA PHE A 599 0.41 -25.46 -16.62
C PHE A 599 -1.09 -25.72 -16.57
N ARG A 600 -1.67 -26.02 -17.73
CA ARG A 600 -3.09 -26.31 -17.91
C ARG A 600 -3.23 -27.69 -18.55
N LYS A 601 -4.13 -28.52 -18.03
CA LYS A 601 -4.48 -29.80 -18.66
C LYS A 601 -5.08 -29.52 -20.05
N GLY A 602 -4.38 -29.93 -21.12
CA GLY A 602 -4.74 -29.67 -22.52
C GLY A 602 -3.87 -28.62 -23.25
N ASP A 603 -2.83 -28.06 -22.62
CA ASP A 603 -1.84 -27.23 -23.32
C ASP A 603 -1.08 -28.07 -24.37
N ARG A 604 -0.76 -27.47 -25.53
CA ARG A 604 0.08 -28.12 -26.56
C ARG A 604 1.45 -28.47 -25.99
N VAL A 605 2.04 -29.60 -26.40
CA VAL A 605 3.34 -30.09 -25.90
C VAL A 605 4.44 -29.03 -25.99
N LEU A 606 4.53 -28.32 -27.12
CA LEU A 606 5.49 -27.22 -27.31
C LEU A 606 5.34 -26.11 -26.25
N MET A 607 4.11 -25.76 -25.90
CA MET A 607 3.83 -24.75 -24.87
C MET A 607 4.20 -25.26 -23.48
N GLN A 608 4.00 -26.55 -23.19
CA GLN A 608 4.43 -27.16 -21.94
C GLN A 608 5.95 -27.13 -21.81
N PHE A 609 6.69 -27.48 -22.87
CA PHE A 609 8.14 -27.40 -22.88
C PHE A 609 8.65 -25.97 -22.66
N PHE A 610 8.08 -25.00 -23.39
CA PHE A 610 8.40 -23.57 -23.21
C PHE A 610 8.19 -23.12 -21.75
N LYS A 611 7.03 -23.45 -21.17
CA LYS A 611 6.73 -23.11 -19.76
C LYS A 611 7.66 -23.80 -18.78
N ALA A 612 8.09 -25.04 -19.05
CA ALA A 612 9.01 -25.77 -18.17
C ALA A 612 10.42 -25.16 -18.16
N MET A 613 10.92 -24.78 -19.33
CA MET A 613 12.24 -24.15 -19.47
C MET A 613 12.25 -22.72 -18.90
N PHE A 614 11.38 -21.86 -19.41
CA PHE A 614 11.38 -20.45 -19.03
C PHE A 614 10.69 -20.18 -17.68
N GLY A 615 9.85 -21.08 -17.18
CA GLY A 615 9.17 -20.91 -15.90
C GLY A 615 10.13 -20.89 -14.70
N LYS A 616 11.25 -21.62 -14.76
CA LYS A 616 12.29 -21.57 -13.71
C LYS A 616 13.05 -20.25 -13.74
N LEU A 617 13.43 -19.79 -14.93
CA LEU A 617 14.07 -18.48 -15.12
C LEU A 617 13.13 -17.36 -14.65
N TRP A 618 11.85 -17.44 -15.01
CA TRP A 618 10.84 -16.50 -14.56
C TRP A 618 10.66 -16.51 -13.04
N TYR A 619 10.71 -17.67 -12.39
CA TYR A 619 10.64 -17.73 -10.91
C TYR A 619 11.79 -16.96 -10.25
N ALA A 620 13.02 -17.12 -10.74
CA ALA A 620 14.18 -16.36 -10.26
C ALA A 620 14.03 -14.86 -10.54
N MET A 621 13.57 -14.50 -11.74
CA MET A 621 13.32 -13.11 -12.12
C MET A 621 12.22 -12.46 -11.29
N ASN A 622 11.11 -13.16 -11.05
CA ASN A 622 10.01 -12.69 -10.20
C ASN A 622 10.50 -12.43 -8.77
N TYR A 623 11.32 -13.32 -8.21
CA TYR A 623 11.97 -13.08 -6.91
C TYR A 623 12.86 -11.83 -6.94
N LEU A 624 13.72 -11.69 -7.94
CA LEU A 624 14.62 -10.54 -8.05
C LEU A 624 13.83 -9.23 -8.18
N ILE A 625 12.81 -9.17 -9.03
CA ILE A 625 11.97 -7.98 -9.21
C ILE A 625 11.30 -7.59 -7.90
N ARG A 626 10.74 -8.56 -7.16
CA ARG A 626 10.08 -8.28 -5.88
C ARG A 626 11.05 -7.85 -4.78
N PHE A 627 12.21 -8.49 -4.71
CA PHE A 627 13.31 -8.08 -3.84
C PHE A 627 13.70 -6.63 -4.15
N THR A 628 14.03 -6.31 -5.40
CA THR A 628 14.45 -4.97 -5.78
C THR A 628 13.34 -3.93 -5.54
N ILE A 629 12.10 -4.23 -5.88
CA ILE A 629 11.00 -3.27 -5.73
C ILE A 629 10.62 -3.07 -4.27
N ASN A 630 10.35 -4.13 -3.51
CA ASN A 630 9.83 -4.01 -2.15
C ASN A 630 10.92 -3.66 -1.13
N LEU A 631 12.12 -4.24 -1.28
CA LEU A 631 13.19 -4.10 -0.30
C LEU A 631 14.09 -2.88 -0.56
N VAL A 632 14.34 -2.54 -1.84
CA VAL A 632 15.29 -1.48 -2.21
C VAL A 632 14.59 -0.23 -2.70
N ILE A 633 13.79 -0.32 -3.76
CA ILE A 633 13.23 0.85 -4.46
C ILE A 633 12.10 1.51 -3.65
N GLU A 634 11.12 0.74 -3.16
CA GLU A 634 9.95 1.30 -2.48
C GLU A 634 10.33 2.16 -1.27
N PRO A 635 11.22 1.72 -0.34
CA PRO A 635 11.64 2.55 0.78
C PRO A 635 12.39 3.83 0.36
N GLN A 636 13.15 3.78 -0.73
CA GLN A 636 13.94 4.92 -1.20
C GLN A 636 13.09 6.01 -1.84
N ILE A 637 12.11 5.64 -2.66
CA ILE A 637 11.31 6.63 -3.39
C ILE A 637 10.13 7.10 -2.53
N ASN A 638 9.57 6.23 -1.68
CA ASN A 638 8.44 6.62 -0.84
C ASN A 638 8.89 7.61 0.25
N PRO A 639 8.50 8.90 0.20
CA PRO A 639 9.03 9.93 1.10
C PRO A 639 8.74 9.64 2.57
N ILE A 640 7.67 8.89 2.86
CA ILE A 640 7.27 8.51 4.21
C ILE A 640 8.21 7.43 4.79
N LYS A 641 8.72 6.54 3.94
CA LYS A 641 9.72 5.55 4.32
C LYS A 641 11.13 6.13 4.23
N HIS A 642 11.37 7.02 3.28
CA HIS A 642 12.67 7.60 2.98
C HIS A 642 13.16 8.53 4.10
N PHE A 643 12.36 9.54 4.44
CA PHE A 643 12.82 10.66 5.26
C PHE A 643 13.26 10.29 6.69
N PRO A 644 12.59 9.37 7.42
CA PRO A 644 12.97 9.11 8.82
C PRO A 644 14.25 8.28 8.96
N ILE A 645 14.43 7.26 8.12
CA ILE A 645 15.45 6.22 8.32
C ILE A 645 16.40 6.14 7.13
N VAL A 646 15.89 6.07 5.89
CA VAL A 646 16.74 5.91 4.70
C VAL A 646 17.68 7.09 4.52
N THR A 647 17.22 8.32 4.78
CA THR A 647 18.07 9.52 4.73
C THR A 647 19.21 9.47 5.76
N VAL A 648 18.95 8.98 6.97
CA VAL A 648 19.99 8.80 7.99
C VAL A 648 20.97 7.70 7.56
N SER A 649 20.45 6.57 7.08
CA SER A 649 21.26 5.48 6.55
C SER A 649 22.15 5.91 5.38
N HIS A 650 21.65 6.74 4.45
CA HIS A 650 22.46 7.28 3.35
C HIS A 650 23.67 8.07 3.84
N LYS A 651 23.53 8.83 4.93
CA LYS A 651 24.63 9.60 5.50
C LYS A 651 25.65 8.71 6.20
N ILE A 652 25.16 7.75 6.99
CA ILE A 652 26.01 6.79 7.70
C ILE A 652 26.77 5.88 6.73
N ILE A 653 26.15 5.49 5.62
CA ILE A 653 26.73 4.53 4.67
C ILE A 653 27.64 5.21 3.63
N LEU A 654 27.52 6.52 3.41
CA LEU A 654 28.31 7.22 2.39
C LEU A 654 29.85 7.05 2.59
N PRO A 655 30.42 7.20 3.79
CA PRO A 655 31.85 6.93 4.00
C PRO A 655 32.23 5.49 3.68
N ILE A 656 31.36 4.53 4.05
CA ILE A 656 31.55 3.11 3.74
C ILE A 656 31.47 2.86 2.23
N ALA A 657 30.57 3.55 1.53
CA ALA A 657 30.44 3.46 0.09
C ALA A 657 31.71 3.93 -0.62
N ILE A 658 32.29 5.06 -0.19
CA ILE A 658 33.55 5.60 -0.72
C ILE A 658 34.71 4.61 -0.47
N LEU A 659 34.84 4.10 0.75
CA LEU A 659 35.87 3.11 1.07
C LEU A 659 35.71 1.82 0.26
N SER A 660 34.46 1.35 0.12
CA SER A 660 34.14 0.14 -0.63
C SER A 660 34.42 0.29 -2.12
N THR A 661 34.22 1.50 -2.68
CA THR A 661 34.55 1.77 -4.09
C THR A 661 36.05 1.77 -4.34
N GLU A 662 36.85 2.33 -3.43
CA GLU A 662 38.31 2.31 -3.59
C GLU A 662 38.86 0.89 -3.48
N ASN A 663 38.38 0.11 -2.50
CA ASN A 663 38.74 -1.29 -2.37
C ASN A 663 38.32 -2.10 -3.62
N ALA A 664 37.11 -1.88 -4.13
CA ALA A 664 36.64 -2.52 -5.35
C ALA A 664 37.49 -2.13 -6.57
N ARG A 665 37.91 -0.85 -6.68
CA ARG A 665 38.77 -0.36 -7.76
C ARG A 665 40.13 -1.04 -7.75
N VAL A 666 40.72 -1.23 -6.57
CA VAL A 666 42.00 -1.95 -6.41
C VAL A 666 41.84 -3.42 -6.79
N ILE A 667 40.85 -4.13 -6.23
CA ILE A 667 40.65 -5.57 -6.46
C ILE A 667 40.30 -5.87 -7.92
N LEU A 668 39.33 -5.14 -8.49
CA LEU A 668 38.92 -5.33 -9.88
C LEU A 668 39.99 -4.84 -10.84
N GLY A 669 40.68 -3.74 -10.51
CA GLY A 669 41.78 -3.21 -11.32
C GLY A 669 42.98 -4.16 -11.41
N GLN A 670 43.28 -4.91 -10.35
CA GLN A 670 44.30 -5.97 -10.36
C GLN A 670 43.92 -7.15 -11.25
N SER A 671 42.62 -7.48 -11.33
CA SER A 671 42.15 -8.67 -12.09
C SER A 671 41.82 -8.37 -13.56
N LEU A 672 41.29 -7.17 -13.86
CA LEU A 672 40.66 -6.84 -15.14
C LEU A 672 41.29 -5.62 -15.85
N GLY A 673 42.28 -4.97 -15.22
CA GLY A 673 42.90 -3.73 -15.67
C GLY A 673 42.20 -2.47 -15.13
N LYS A 674 42.98 -1.49 -14.66
CA LYS A 674 42.47 -0.27 -13.98
C LYS A 674 41.59 0.61 -14.87
N ASP A 675 41.89 0.68 -16.17
CA ASP A 675 41.19 1.56 -17.12
C ASP A 675 40.15 0.84 -18.00
N ASN A 676 39.84 -0.41 -17.66
CA ASN A 676 38.83 -1.19 -18.39
C ASN A 676 37.41 -0.72 -18.00
N TRP A 677 36.53 -0.58 -18.99
CA TRP A 677 35.12 -0.21 -18.78
C TRP A 677 34.39 -1.19 -17.84
N ILE A 678 34.79 -2.47 -17.83
CA ILE A 678 34.22 -3.49 -16.93
C ILE A 678 34.58 -3.20 -15.46
N THR A 679 35.80 -2.76 -15.20
CA THR A 679 36.26 -2.34 -13.86
C THR A 679 35.45 -1.15 -13.38
N TRP A 680 35.26 -0.14 -14.23
CA TRP A 680 34.41 1.02 -13.92
C TRP A 680 32.94 0.65 -13.68
N ALA A 681 32.38 -0.25 -14.49
CA ALA A 681 31.03 -0.76 -14.29
C ALA A 681 30.90 -1.50 -12.94
N GLY A 682 31.89 -2.32 -12.57
CA GLY A 682 31.94 -3.03 -11.29
C GLY A 682 32.04 -2.09 -10.09
N VAL A 683 32.96 -1.11 -10.13
CA VAL A 683 33.10 -0.08 -9.09
C VAL A 683 31.81 0.73 -8.94
N THR A 684 31.21 1.14 -10.05
CA THR A 684 29.93 1.87 -10.05
C THR A 684 28.82 1.01 -9.44
N LEU A 685 28.75 -0.29 -9.75
CA LEU A 685 27.76 -1.19 -9.16
C LEU A 685 27.95 -1.33 -7.65
N VAL A 686 29.19 -1.42 -7.16
CA VAL A 686 29.50 -1.45 -5.72
C VAL A 686 29.06 -0.15 -5.07
N PHE A 687 29.36 1.01 -5.66
CA PHE A 687 28.88 2.30 -5.16
C PHE A 687 27.36 2.33 -5.09
N LEU A 688 26.68 1.99 -6.19
CA LEU A 688 25.23 2.06 -6.28
C LEU A 688 24.56 1.11 -5.29
N PHE A 689 25.06 -0.11 -5.14
CA PHE A 689 24.53 -1.06 -4.18
C PHE A 689 24.79 -0.61 -2.74
N THR A 690 25.98 -0.11 -2.43
CA THR A 690 26.32 0.35 -1.08
C THR A 690 25.51 1.58 -0.73
N GLN A 691 25.50 2.59 -1.60
CA GLN A 691 24.88 3.88 -1.34
C GLN A 691 23.37 3.89 -1.54
N PHE A 692 22.80 3.05 -2.42
CA PHE A 692 21.35 3.01 -2.66
C PHE A 692 20.71 1.67 -2.26
N GLY A 693 21.39 0.54 -2.43
CA GLY A 693 20.89 -0.76 -1.98
C GLY A 693 20.72 -0.84 -0.46
N ILE A 694 21.80 -0.61 0.29
CA ILE A 694 21.82 -0.81 1.75
C ILE A 694 20.87 0.14 2.48
N PRO A 695 20.83 1.46 2.21
CA PRO A 695 19.86 2.35 2.86
C PRO A 695 18.40 1.96 2.59
N GLY A 696 18.09 1.48 1.38
CA GLY A 696 16.77 0.93 1.06
C GLY A 696 16.41 -0.25 1.97
N ILE A 697 17.33 -1.22 2.11
CA ILE A 697 17.19 -2.38 2.98
C ILE A 697 16.99 -1.94 4.44
N CYS A 698 17.79 -0.99 4.94
CA CYS A 698 17.65 -0.46 6.31
C CYS A 698 16.28 0.18 6.54
N GLY A 699 15.82 0.99 5.58
CA GLY A 699 14.48 1.59 5.63
C GLY A 699 13.38 0.55 5.69
N PHE A 700 13.45 -0.47 4.85
CA PHE A 700 12.49 -1.59 4.89
C PHE A 700 12.52 -2.33 6.22
N MET A 701 13.71 -2.71 6.69
CA MET A 701 13.89 -3.46 7.94
C MET A 701 13.33 -2.68 9.14
N ALA A 702 13.57 -1.38 9.23
CA ALA A 702 13.07 -0.57 10.33
C ALA A 702 11.53 -0.55 10.39
N TRP A 703 10.86 -0.49 9.24
CA TRP A 703 9.40 -0.59 9.17
C TRP A 703 8.90 -2.00 9.49
N GLU A 704 9.53 -3.03 8.94
CA GLU A 704 9.17 -4.43 9.19
C GLU A 704 9.39 -4.84 10.65
N PHE A 705 10.49 -4.41 11.27
CA PHE A 705 10.75 -4.63 12.70
C PHE A 705 9.71 -3.92 13.57
N ARG A 706 9.30 -2.70 13.21
CA ARG A 706 8.23 -2.00 13.92
C ARG A 706 6.90 -2.76 13.85
N GLU A 707 6.53 -3.28 12.68
CA GLU A 707 5.28 -4.04 12.53
C GLU A 707 5.35 -5.40 13.22
N ASN A 708 6.49 -6.10 13.13
CA ASN A 708 6.69 -7.38 13.81
C ASN A 708 6.75 -7.22 15.34
N TRP A 709 7.36 -6.14 15.84
CA TRP A 709 7.34 -5.79 17.26
C TRP A 709 5.92 -5.69 17.81
N LYS A 710 4.98 -5.10 17.05
CA LYS A 710 3.59 -5.02 17.48
C LYS A 710 3.02 -6.41 17.74
N LEU A 711 3.30 -7.41 16.89
CA LEU A 711 2.80 -8.78 17.07
C LEU A 711 3.16 -9.35 18.45
N TYR A 712 4.43 -9.22 18.87
CA TYR A 712 4.92 -9.74 20.14
C TYR A 712 4.62 -8.82 21.33
N CYS A 713 4.39 -7.53 21.10
CA CYS A 713 4.01 -6.58 22.15
C CYS A 713 2.55 -6.66 22.58
N HIS A 714 1.70 -7.38 21.86
CA HIS A 714 0.30 -7.60 22.25
C HIS A 714 0.16 -8.60 23.42
N GLY A 715 0.94 -8.37 24.49
CA GLY A 715 0.51 -8.77 25.83
C GLY A 715 -0.82 -8.09 26.16
N LYS A 716 -1.69 -8.84 26.84
CA LYS A 716 -3.04 -8.48 27.33
C LYS A 716 -3.23 -6.95 27.43
N PRO A 717 -3.91 -6.28 26.48
CA PRO A 717 -4.27 -4.89 26.70
C PRO A 717 -5.20 -4.84 27.91
N GLN A 718 -4.83 -4.10 28.95
CA GLN A 718 -5.65 -3.92 30.16
C GLN A 718 -6.98 -3.20 29.84
N GLU A 719 -7.08 -2.60 28.65
CA GLU A 719 -8.25 -1.90 28.15
C GLU A 719 -8.67 -2.39 26.76
N VAL A 720 -9.98 -2.39 26.49
CA VAL A 720 -10.52 -2.62 25.14
C VAL A 720 -10.00 -1.52 24.22
N LYS A 721 -9.12 -1.88 23.28
CA LYS A 721 -8.60 -0.95 22.27
C LYS A 721 -9.60 -0.78 21.12
N PRO A 722 -9.66 0.42 20.51
CA PRO A 722 -10.32 0.61 19.24
C PRO A 722 -9.88 -0.42 18.20
N LEU A 723 -10.85 -1.06 17.55
CA LEU A 723 -10.57 -1.94 16.43
C LEU A 723 -10.50 -1.12 15.16
N VAL A 724 -9.46 -1.40 14.39
CA VAL A 724 -9.26 -0.81 13.07
C VAL A 724 -10.10 -1.59 12.06
N PHE A 725 -10.90 -0.88 11.26
CA PHE A 725 -11.74 -1.43 10.20
C PHE A 725 -11.61 -0.64 8.88
N GLY A 726 -12.12 -1.23 7.80
CA GLY A 726 -12.08 -0.65 6.46
C GLY A 726 -10.75 -0.82 5.71
N SER A 727 -10.82 -0.58 4.40
CA SER A 727 -9.70 -0.74 3.46
C SER A 727 -8.47 0.16 3.75
N HIS A 728 -8.65 1.25 4.48
CA HIS A 728 -7.59 2.20 4.86
C HIS A 728 -6.97 1.95 6.23
N GLY A 729 -7.50 1.00 7.01
CA GLY A 729 -7.02 0.76 8.37
C GLY A 729 -7.34 1.93 9.30
N GLU A 730 -8.60 2.37 9.30
CA GLU A 730 -9.10 3.47 10.11
C GLU A 730 -9.91 2.93 11.31
N ASP A 731 -9.97 3.68 12.41
CA ASP A 731 -10.98 3.46 13.45
C ASP A 731 -12.17 4.40 13.18
N MET A 732 -13.29 4.20 13.89
CA MET A 732 -14.49 5.02 13.70
C MET A 732 -14.23 6.51 13.94
N ALA A 733 -13.45 6.84 14.99
CA ALA A 733 -13.11 8.21 15.31
C ALA A 733 -12.33 8.87 14.18
N ARG A 734 -11.31 8.19 13.65
CA ARG A 734 -10.53 8.63 12.48
C ARG A 734 -11.42 8.83 11.26
N MET A 735 -12.32 7.89 10.97
CA MET A 735 -13.20 7.98 9.81
C MET A 735 -14.12 9.21 9.85
N LEU A 736 -14.54 9.64 11.05
CA LEU A 736 -15.43 10.79 11.27
C LEU A 736 -14.69 12.11 11.50
N CYS A 737 -13.57 12.10 12.22
CA CYS A 737 -12.77 13.29 12.54
C CYS A 737 -12.05 13.80 11.29
N PRO A 738 -12.34 15.00 10.78
CA PRO A 738 -11.53 15.58 9.71
C PRO A 738 -10.13 15.96 10.23
N GLY A 739 -9.08 15.33 9.71
CA GLY A 739 -7.70 15.61 10.16
C GLY A 739 -6.61 15.10 9.24
N PHE A 740 -5.35 15.12 9.73
CA PHE A 740 -4.17 14.79 8.94
C PHE A 740 -4.06 13.33 8.50
N HIS A 741 -4.72 12.44 9.24
CA HIS A 741 -4.57 10.99 9.05
C HIS A 741 -5.88 10.25 8.76
N SER A 742 -7.05 10.88 8.95
CA SER A 742 -8.33 10.39 8.40
C SER A 742 -9.44 11.44 8.57
N GLY A 743 -10.60 11.19 7.97
CA GLY A 743 -11.76 12.06 7.76
C GLY A 743 -12.57 11.59 6.55
N THR A 744 -12.69 10.27 6.37
CA THR A 744 -13.16 9.61 5.15
C THR A 744 -14.60 9.94 4.82
N LEU A 745 -15.52 9.82 5.78
CA LEU A 745 -16.92 10.19 5.56
C LEU A 745 -17.08 11.69 5.26
N PRO A 746 -16.51 12.62 6.06
CA PRO A 746 -16.57 14.05 5.74
C PRO A 746 -16.06 14.38 4.33
N LYS A 747 -14.95 13.73 3.91
CA LYS A 747 -14.33 13.93 2.61
C LYS A 747 -15.21 13.41 1.46
N ILE A 748 -15.76 12.20 1.61
CA ILE A 748 -16.67 11.61 0.62
C ILE A 748 -17.89 12.50 0.43
N PHE A 749 -18.55 12.92 1.52
CA PHE A 749 -19.73 13.78 1.45
C PHE A 749 -19.42 15.19 0.93
N ARG A 750 -18.24 15.75 1.24
CA ARG A 750 -17.78 17.03 0.66
C ARG A 750 -17.64 16.93 -0.86
N ASN A 751 -17.00 15.87 -1.35
CA ASN A 751 -16.80 15.67 -2.78
C ASN A 751 -18.10 15.28 -3.50
N LEU A 752 -18.97 14.49 -2.87
CA LEU A 752 -20.32 14.23 -3.39
C LEU A 752 -21.10 15.53 -3.59
N ARG A 753 -21.10 16.44 -2.61
CA ARG A 753 -21.76 17.75 -2.76
C ARG A 753 -21.13 18.59 -3.85
N ARG A 754 -19.79 18.66 -3.91
CA ARG A 754 -19.05 19.43 -4.92
C ARG A 754 -19.31 18.93 -6.33
N GLU A 755 -19.27 17.62 -6.54
CA GLU A 755 -19.49 17.02 -7.85
C GLU A 755 -20.98 17.02 -8.22
N ALA A 756 -21.91 16.84 -7.27
CA ALA A 756 -23.34 16.98 -7.53
C ALA A 756 -23.73 18.39 -8.00
N TRP A 757 -23.03 19.41 -7.49
CA TRP A 757 -23.17 20.80 -7.98
C TRP A 757 -22.69 20.99 -9.43
N LYS A 758 -21.70 20.20 -9.86
CA LYS A 758 -21.14 20.24 -11.23
C LYS A 758 -21.89 19.34 -12.21
N ASP A 759 -22.46 18.23 -11.72
CA ASP A 759 -23.27 17.26 -12.47
C ASP A 759 -24.52 17.91 -13.09
N TYR A 760 -24.94 19.07 -12.57
CA TYR A 760 -25.98 19.89 -13.17
C TYR A 760 -25.57 20.49 -14.53
N TRP A 761 -24.27 20.50 -14.85
CA TRP A 761 -23.71 21.12 -16.05
C TRP A 761 -22.83 20.18 -16.90
N GLU A 762 -22.25 19.10 -16.36
CA GLU A 762 -21.41 18.14 -17.11
C GLU A 762 -21.40 16.69 -16.55
N ASP A 763 -21.19 15.73 -17.46
CA ASP A 763 -20.94 14.28 -17.36
C ASP A 763 -20.88 13.57 -15.97
N SER A 764 -21.88 12.68 -15.75
CA SER A 764 -22.21 11.89 -14.53
C SER A 764 -21.15 10.93 -13.96
N SER A 765 -20.02 10.75 -14.65
CA SER A 765 -19.03 9.70 -14.34
C SER A 765 -18.29 9.93 -13.02
N ARG A 766 -18.07 11.20 -12.63
CA ARG A 766 -17.34 11.57 -11.40
C ARG A 766 -18.21 11.44 -10.15
N LEU A 767 -19.50 11.75 -10.24
CA LEU A 767 -20.46 11.54 -9.16
C LEU A 767 -20.59 10.05 -8.84
N GLY A 768 -20.66 9.20 -9.87
CA GLY A 768 -20.68 7.73 -9.73
C GLY A 768 -19.50 7.19 -8.91
N LYS A 769 -18.28 7.67 -9.17
CA LYS A 769 -17.07 7.27 -8.43
C LYS A 769 -17.16 7.55 -6.93
N TRP A 770 -17.71 8.70 -6.54
CA TRP A 770 -17.84 9.04 -5.11
C TRP A 770 -19.02 8.32 -4.45
N LYS A 771 -20.10 8.03 -5.18
CA LYS A 771 -21.19 7.16 -4.71
C LYS A 771 -20.69 5.74 -4.45
N GLU A 772 -19.84 5.21 -5.32
CA GLU A 772 -19.19 3.91 -5.13
C GLU A 772 -18.27 3.90 -3.90
N LYS A 773 -17.47 4.95 -3.70
CA LYS A 773 -16.65 5.10 -2.48
C LYS A 773 -17.51 5.16 -1.21
N LEU A 774 -18.64 5.87 -1.23
CA LEU A 774 -19.58 5.91 -0.10
C LEU A 774 -20.17 4.52 0.17
N HIS A 775 -20.56 3.80 -0.88
CA HIS A 775 -21.10 2.46 -0.78
C HIS A 775 -20.08 1.50 -0.13
N HIS A 776 -18.82 1.51 -0.58
CA HIS A 776 -17.77 0.71 0.04
C HIS A 776 -17.48 1.07 1.49
N ALA A 777 -17.50 2.36 1.85
CA ALA A 777 -17.35 2.78 3.25
C ALA A 777 -18.51 2.28 4.12
N LYS A 778 -19.75 2.32 3.60
CA LYS A 778 -20.95 1.78 4.26
C LYS A 778 -20.87 0.27 4.42
N GLU A 779 -20.40 -0.43 3.38
CA GLU A 779 -20.22 -1.89 3.36
C GLU A 779 -19.15 -2.34 4.37
N ASP A 780 -17.99 -1.65 4.40
CA ASP A 780 -16.91 -1.89 5.37
C ASP A 780 -17.39 -1.71 6.81
N LEU A 781 -18.20 -0.68 7.08
CA LEU A 781 -18.82 -0.44 8.40
C LEU A 781 -19.84 -1.52 8.76
N SER A 782 -20.77 -1.80 7.85
CA SER A 782 -21.81 -2.81 8.07
C SER A 782 -21.17 -4.15 8.37
N HIS A 783 -20.14 -4.53 7.60
CA HIS A 783 -19.37 -5.73 7.86
C HIS A 783 -18.67 -5.68 9.21
N PHE A 784 -18.01 -4.58 9.58
CA PHE A 784 -17.37 -4.46 10.89
C PHE A 784 -18.36 -4.76 12.03
N TYR A 785 -19.57 -4.19 11.98
CA TYR A 785 -20.58 -4.40 13.02
C TYR A 785 -21.24 -5.78 12.96
N HIS A 786 -21.54 -6.31 11.78
CA HIS A 786 -21.97 -7.70 11.64
C HIS A 786 -20.92 -8.68 12.19
N MET A 787 -19.64 -8.35 11.99
CA MET A 787 -18.51 -9.14 12.46
C MET A 787 -18.25 -8.98 13.95
N SER A 788 -18.35 -7.77 14.49
CA SER A 788 -18.12 -7.52 15.91
C SER A 788 -19.29 -8.03 16.73
N LEU A 789 -20.50 -7.55 16.47
CA LEU A 789 -21.69 -7.93 17.22
C LEU A 789 -22.11 -9.36 16.89
N GLY A 790 -22.22 -9.73 15.62
CA GLY A 790 -22.73 -11.05 15.24
C GLY A 790 -21.89 -12.22 15.80
N ILE A 791 -20.56 -12.10 15.76
CA ILE A 791 -19.67 -13.11 16.37
C ILE A 791 -19.81 -13.11 17.90
N GLU A 792 -19.82 -11.94 18.53
CA GLU A 792 -19.93 -11.80 19.99
C GLU A 792 -21.25 -12.39 20.53
N PHE A 793 -22.36 -12.20 19.82
CA PHE A 793 -23.66 -12.82 20.11
C PHE A 793 -23.64 -14.34 19.92
N SER A 794 -22.97 -14.84 18.88
CA SER A 794 -22.95 -16.27 18.56
C SER A 794 -22.12 -17.12 19.52
N ILE A 795 -21.14 -16.51 20.20
CA ILE A 795 -20.17 -17.21 21.06
C ILE A 795 -20.64 -17.26 22.52
N LEU A 796 -21.34 -16.24 23.00
CA LEU A 796 -21.78 -16.17 24.40
C LEU A 796 -23.05 -17.02 24.59
N PRO A 797 -22.97 -18.19 25.27
CA PRO A 797 -24.07 -19.17 25.28
C PRO A 797 -25.38 -18.63 25.86
N LYS A 798 -25.28 -17.82 26.94
CA LYS A 798 -26.42 -17.14 27.57
C LYS A 798 -27.11 -16.14 26.65
N ILE A 799 -26.38 -15.56 25.71
CA ILE A 799 -26.89 -14.54 24.78
C ILE A 799 -27.45 -15.22 23.54
N LYS A 800 -26.76 -16.24 23.01
CA LYS A 800 -27.23 -17.05 21.87
C LYS A 800 -28.58 -17.73 22.14
N SER A 801 -28.80 -18.23 23.35
CA SER A 801 -30.07 -18.88 23.72
C SER A 801 -31.19 -17.89 24.03
N SER A 802 -30.85 -16.65 24.38
CA SER A 802 -31.81 -15.63 24.82
C SER A 802 -32.16 -14.63 23.72
N PHE A 803 -31.28 -14.40 22.74
CA PHE A 803 -31.41 -13.33 21.76
C PHE A 803 -31.05 -13.75 20.33
N GLN A 804 -31.78 -13.22 19.36
CA GLN A 804 -31.54 -13.37 17.93
C GLN A 804 -31.50 -12.00 17.25
N ILE A 805 -30.45 -11.71 16.48
CA ILE A 805 -30.38 -10.51 15.64
C ILE A 805 -31.24 -10.74 14.39
N LEU A 806 -32.27 -9.92 14.19
CA LEU A 806 -33.15 -9.97 13.02
C LEU A 806 -32.64 -9.09 11.88
N ALA A 807 -32.15 -7.90 12.20
CA ALA A 807 -31.60 -6.96 11.22
C ALA A 807 -30.53 -6.09 11.86
N LEU A 808 -29.52 -5.73 11.07
CA LEU A 808 -28.51 -4.74 11.41
C LEU A 808 -28.31 -3.86 10.18
N GLU A 809 -28.72 -2.61 10.27
CA GLU A 809 -28.55 -1.63 9.20
C GLU A 809 -27.62 -0.51 9.64
N THR A 810 -26.68 -0.17 8.76
CA THR A 810 -25.77 0.97 8.99
C THR A 810 -26.21 2.12 8.10
N SER A 811 -26.41 3.29 8.68
CA SER A 811 -26.64 4.55 7.97
C SER A 811 -25.50 5.53 8.27
N VAL A 812 -25.07 6.28 7.26
CA VAL A 812 -23.89 7.15 7.35
C VAL A 812 -24.22 8.57 6.90
N ALA A 813 -23.64 9.54 7.59
CA ALA A 813 -23.67 10.96 7.26
C ALA A 813 -22.24 11.55 7.41
N PRO A 814 -21.99 12.81 7.03
CA PRO A 814 -20.65 13.39 7.02
C PRO A 814 -19.92 13.29 8.36
N TYR A 815 -20.64 13.44 9.47
CA TYR A 815 -20.10 13.46 10.84
C TYR A 815 -20.90 12.55 11.78
N ARG A 816 -21.68 11.62 11.22
CA ARG A 816 -22.60 10.74 11.95
C ARG A 816 -22.59 9.34 11.38
N VAL A 817 -22.57 8.32 12.23
CA VAL A 817 -22.94 6.94 11.87
C VAL A 817 -24.09 6.50 12.77
N ILE A 818 -25.12 5.92 12.18
CA ILE A 818 -26.28 5.38 12.89
C ILE A 818 -26.32 3.87 12.61
N LEU A 819 -26.34 3.07 13.67
CA LEU A 819 -26.62 1.63 13.55
C LEU A 819 -28.02 1.37 14.07
N SER A 820 -28.85 0.77 13.23
CA SER A 820 -30.18 0.27 13.60
C SER A 820 -30.07 -1.23 13.78
N LEU A 821 -30.30 -1.72 14.99
CA LEU A 821 -30.19 -3.12 15.35
C LEU A 821 -31.55 -3.63 15.83
N GLN A 822 -32.08 -4.65 15.19
CA GLN A 822 -33.31 -5.33 15.61
C GLN A 822 -32.95 -6.63 16.32
N ILE A 823 -33.30 -6.75 17.59
CA ILE A 823 -33.03 -7.93 18.41
C ILE A 823 -34.34 -8.53 18.87
N LYS A 824 -34.48 -9.84 18.70
CA LYS A 824 -35.59 -10.63 19.22
C LYS A 824 -35.14 -11.39 20.47
N ALA A 825 -35.83 -11.24 21.59
CA ALA A 825 -35.70 -12.15 22.71
C ALA A 825 -36.42 -13.46 22.38
N VAL A 826 -35.69 -14.56 22.37
CA VAL A 826 -36.17 -15.86 21.88
C VAL A 826 -37.25 -16.44 22.80
N LYS A 827 -37.07 -16.32 24.12
CA LYS A 827 -38.01 -16.87 25.11
C LYS A 827 -39.33 -16.10 25.20
N GLU A 828 -39.27 -14.78 25.04
CA GLU A 828 -40.42 -13.89 25.24
C GLU A 828 -41.07 -13.47 23.91
N ASN A 829 -40.45 -13.82 22.77
CA ASN A 829 -40.87 -13.44 21.43
C ASN A 829 -40.98 -11.91 21.21
N ILE A 830 -40.33 -11.11 22.05
CA ILE A 830 -40.32 -9.64 21.98
C ILE A 830 -39.24 -9.19 21.02
N ILE A 831 -39.59 -8.32 20.07
CA ILE A 831 -38.65 -7.66 19.15
C ILE A 831 -38.39 -6.24 19.67
N ARG A 832 -37.12 -5.84 19.71
CA ARG A 832 -36.66 -4.50 20.11
C ARG A 832 -35.77 -3.88 19.06
N ASN A 833 -35.96 -2.59 18.84
CA ASN A 833 -35.15 -1.78 17.94
C ASN A 833 -34.19 -0.91 18.75
N TYR A 834 -32.89 -1.06 18.47
CA TYR A 834 -31.81 -0.29 19.08
C TYR A 834 -31.19 0.64 18.05
N LEU A 835 -30.99 1.89 18.44
CA LEU A 835 -30.27 2.87 17.65
C LEU A 835 -28.98 3.27 18.38
N LEU A 836 -27.84 3.06 17.72
CA LEU A 836 -26.53 3.51 18.19
C LEU A 836 -26.06 4.64 17.29
N ASN A 837 -25.99 5.85 17.84
CA ASN A 837 -25.52 7.04 17.14
C ASN A 837 -24.07 7.35 17.52
N PHE A 838 -23.24 7.59 16.52
CA PHE A 838 -21.86 8.06 16.66
C PHE A 838 -21.75 9.43 15.99
N ASP A 839 -21.75 10.50 16.78
CA ASP A 839 -21.69 11.87 16.32
C ASP A 839 -20.34 12.51 16.62
N LEU A 840 -19.84 13.32 15.69
CA LEU A 840 -18.68 14.17 15.95
C LEU A 840 -19.15 15.59 16.28
N ILE A 841 -18.91 16.03 17.53
CA ILE A 841 -19.20 17.40 18.01
C ILE A 841 -17.88 17.99 18.53
N GLU A 842 -17.48 19.17 18.04
CA GLU A 842 -16.26 19.88 18.48
C GLU A 842 -14.96 19.03 18.44
N SER A 843 -14.80 18.17 17.43
CA SER A 843 -13.64 17.26 17.29
C SER A 843 -13.55 16.16 18.36
N LYS A 844 -14.61 15.97 19.15
CA LYS A 844 -14.78 14.84 20.05
C LYS A 844 -15.91 13.94 19.53
N LEU A 845 -15.68 12.64 19.58
CA LEU A 845 -16.69 11.66 19.21
C LEU A 845 -17.65 11.51 20.41
N PHE A 846 -18.90 11.92 20.24
CA PHE A 846 -19.98 11.76 21.19
C PHE A 846 -20.92 10.68 20.68
N GLY A 847 -21.10 9.61 21.46
CA GLY A 847 -22.19 8.67 21.23
C GLY A 847 -23.36 9.03 22.12
N TYR A 848 -24.47 9.50 21.56
CA TYR A 848 -25.70 9.69 22.32
C TYR A 848 -26.51 8.39 22.29
N GLY A 849 -26.56 7.71 23.44
CA GLY A 849 -27.63 6.82 23.90
C GLY A 849 -27.97 5.58 23.08
N LEU A 850 -28.20 4.46 23.78
CA LEU A 850 -29.16 3.45 23.35
C LEU A 850 -30.55 4.11 23.37
N CYS A 851 -31.02 4.64 22.24
CA CYS A 851 -32.42 5.09 22.17
C CYS A 851 -33.31 3.86 21.96
N PHE A 852 -34.05 3.51 23.01
CA PHE A 852 -35.14 2.53 22.92
C PHE A 852 -36.27 3.18 22.11
N LYS A 853 -36.67 2.53 21.01
CA LYS A 853 -37.86 2.97 20.27
C LYS A 853 -39.17 2.56 20.97
N ASP A 854 -39.10 1.64 21.94
CA ASP A 854 -40.25 1.06 22.62
C ASP A 854 -40.16 1.26 24.15
N GLU A 855 -41.31 1.51 24.81
CA GLU A 855 -41.40 1.94 26.23
C GLU A 855 -41.17 0.85 27.29
N LYS A 856 -41.07 -0.44 26.93
CA LYS A 856 -40.97 -1.54 27.91
C LYS A 856 -39.53 -2.07 28.04
N PRO A 857 -38.89 -1.98 29.23
CA PRO A 857 -37.54 -2.54 29.47
C PRO A 857 -37.51 -4.07 29.31
N PHE A 858 -36.34 -4.64 29.04
CA PHE A 858 -36.16 -6.09 29.14
C PHE A 858 -36.21 -6.47 30.65
N PRO A 859 -36.52 -7.72 31.02
CA PRO A 859 -36.32 -8.14 32.41
C PRO A 859 -34.85 -7.88 32.82
N LYS A 860 -34.63 -7.41 34.06
CA LYS A 860 -33.30 -6.98 34.56
C LYS A 860 -32.17 -8.01 34.33
N ASP A 861 -32.51 -9.30 34.30
CA ASP A 861 -31.58 -10.41 34.05
C ASP A 861 -30.96 -10.40 32.63
N TYR A 862 -31.62 -9.72 31.69
CA TYR A 862 -31.29 -9.71 30.25
C TYR A 862 -30.74 -8.34 29.78
N GLU A 863 -30.97 -7.26 30.51
CA GLU A 863 -30.47 -5.91 30.17
C GLU A 863 -28.95 -5.81 30.30
N ASN A 864 -28.40 -6.20 31.46
CA ASN A 864 -26.98 -6.06 31.75
C ASN A 864 -26.03 -6.76 30.75
N PRO A 865 -26.27 -8.01 30.31
CA PRO A 865 -25.40 -8.69 29.35
C PRO A 865 -25.45 -8.08 27.93
N LEU A 866 -26.62 -7.61 27.53
CA LEU A 866 -26.86 -7.01 26.21
C LEU A 866 -26.24 -5.62 26.14
N GLU A 867 -26.47 -4.80 27.17
CA GLU A 867 -25.85 -3.48 27.32
C GLU A 867 -24.32 -3.57 27.39
N TYR A 868 -23.78 -4.57 28.12
CA TYR A 868 -22.34 -4.80 28.18
C TYR A 868 -21.72 -5.15 26.81
N LEU A 869 -22.40 -5.97 25.99
CA LEU A 869 -21.93 -6.29 24.63
C LEU A 869 -21.98 -5.08 23.69
N ILE A 870 -23.06 -4.31 23.77
CA ILE A 870 -23.23 -3.09 23.01
C ILE A 870 -22.17 -2.07 23.44
N TRP A 871 -21.87 -1.98 24.73
CA TRP A 871 -20.80 -1.16 25.29
C TRP A 871 -19.40 -1.59 24.83
N ILE A 872 -19.10 -2.90 24.81
CA ILE A 872 -17.83 -3.41 24.26
C ILE A 872 -17.70 -3.04 22.78
N THR A 873 -18.77 -3.21 22.00
CA THR A 873 -18.79 -2.86 20.58
C THR A 873 -18.62 -1.35 20.38
N TRP A 874 -19.24 -0.55 21.24
CA TRP A 874 -19.12 0.90 21.26
C TRP A 874 -17.68 1.35 21.59
N LYS A 875 -17.04 0.73 22.60
CA LYS A 875 -15.64 0.98 22.96
C LYS A 875 -14.65 0.51 21.89
N LYS A 876 -14.92 -0.62 21.21
CA LYS A 876 -14.20 -1.06 20.01
C LYS A 876 -14.33 -0.06 18.85
N GLY A 877 -15.44 0.68 18.80
CA GLY A 877 -15.66 1.82 17.91
C GLY A 877 -14.99 3.14 18.36
N ALA A 878 -14.03 3.11 19.29
CA ALA A 878 -13.18 4.26 19.60
C ALA A 878 -13.85 5.51 20.22
N VAL A 879 -14.98 5.37 20.92
CA VAL A 879 -15.58 6.51 21.66
C VAL A 879 -14.87 6.70 23.00
N GLN A 880 -14.16 7.83 23.16
CA GLN A 880 -13.35 8.12 24.36
C GLN A 880 -14.13 8.77 25.51
N PHE A 881 -15.37 9.25 25.30
CA PHE A 881 -16.12 10.01 26.29
C PHE A 881 -17.44 9.31 26.64
N LEU A 882 -17.56 8.87 27.89
CA LEU A 882 -18.86 8.69 28.54
C LEU A 882 -19.22 10.02 29.21
N GLY A 883 -20.45 10.51 29.00
CA GLY A 883 -21.04 11.42 29.97
C GLY A 883 -21.08 10.73 31.33
N ALA A 884 -20.82 11.47 32.40
CA ALA A 884 -20.82 11.02 33.78
C ALA A 884 -22.02 10.13 34.23
N PRO A 885 -23.25 10.19 33.67
CA PRO A 885 -24.38 9.44 34.23
C PRO A 885 -24.23 7.91 34.14
N LEU A 886 -23.55 7.36 33.13
CA LEU A 886 -23.45 5.90 32.97
C LEU A 886 -22.40 5.28 33.90
N PHE A 887 -21.41 6.07 34.36
CA PHE A 887 -20.36 5.60 35.27
C PHE A 887 -20.90 5.41 36.70
N GLN A 888 -21.94 6.15 37.08
CA GLN A 888 -22.65 6.00 38.35
C GLN A 888 -23.67 4.86 38.36
N TYR A 889 -24.07 4.32 37.20
CA TYR A 889 -25.03 3.23 37.11
C TYR A 889 -24.38 1.83 37.09
N LEU A 890 -23.07 1.78 36.84
CA LEU A 890 -22.28 0.54 36.73
C LEU A 890 -21.38 0.25 37.94
N ASN A 891 -21.15 1.25 38.80
CA ASN A 891 -20.68 1.05 40.18
C ASN A 891 -21.90 0.93 41.08
#